data_AF-A0A2V8IYV9-F1
#
_entry.id   AF-A0A2V8IYV9-F1
#
_cell.length_a   1.000
_cell.length_b   1.000
_cell.length_c   1.000
_cell.angle_alpha   90.00
_cell.angle_beta   90.00
_cell.angle_gamma   90.00
#
_symmetry.space_group_name_H-M   'P 1'
#
loop_
_entity.id
_entity.type
_entity.pdbx_description
1 polymer ?
#
loop_
_entity_poly.entity_id
_entity_poly.type
_entity_poly.pdbx_seq_one_letter_code
_entity_poly.pdbx_strand_id
1 'polypeptide(L)'
;MNTLDNLRKAAKRWLKALRANDPDARARIDRACPGAPAEPGLRDVQHALARERGHESWKAMIEARPASTGASLEPTGGATDGERVATFLEFACWDHHVHGKGDHRMHDRAAWRLLGQHREIARDSLYTAVVCGEVEEVHRLLAERPDAARERGGAREWTPILYLCYTRFTHQPTIDNAIAIARTLLDLGADPNDFYMAGDARYTALVGAAGEGEQDSPRQPYAAALFQLLLDRGAEPFDIQVLYNTHFSGDVLWWLELIYAQTINTDRGAAWKDPEWSMLDMGGYGSGARFLLDIALKKRDVRLAAWVLARGANPNAAPPRDRRASKRSLYEESVREGFTEMTDLLLRHGAIPAVPILDDREAFIDACFRLDRAAAEAHLRDHPEFLQSTDAMFAAARRDRPDVIELLLELGMPLEIADRANTRTLHHAAASNALRVAKVLIERGAEVDPREANYDATPIGWAAHGDRTEMIEFLSRYSRSIWTLAFRGYVDRVRDVLQREPDLATQVTREGITPLWWLPDEEEKALEIVELLLAHGADPSIKNKEGRTAADWALKRGMRDVAARLSARVTTEPAPVASVIERYERVANDLTRAYDSGDAAALESIRQHYNLPVTWEDVRSLVWQRVRTVREAKGRPGSFALADAKDFVARDRGFGSWATLTTALAAGVSSVGAYIVDSKENSIRPRRALDDNDWNTIITVMKERRISSLDAAGQMNDAVLARVSQMDHVTRLGLGGSRAITDDGLRHLARMPQLQELDLSHYPGGLITDRGLGVLRDLSGLKTFQMCWQPGISDAGASNLAFCDQLEKVNLLGTPTGDGVIRALIGKPRLRQFKTGHQVSDAGLPLLRQFPMFASWHGGEIRYSLMSPDSAPTHLLLDGPFTNEGLAGLAGLEGLFGLSFFWHISRLTPDGLAPLKDLPNLGFLGCDGKLCNDEAMRSIAAIPQLRMLMAQGTVASDDGFVALSRSATIEYIWGRECPNLSGRGFAAMSAMPRLRGLAVSCKNVDDASLSTLPRFPALRELMPMDVQDEGFRHVGRCEPLEGLWCMYCRNTTDAATEHIAGLSHMTTYYAGATAITDRSLEILGRMPSLESIELYECKGITDGGLRCLSSLPKLRKIGLSGLPGVTLAGTAVFPSCVRVDYSV
;
A
#
# COMPACT_ATOMS: atom_id res chain seq x y z
N MET A 1 2.69 31.01 -11.71
CA MET A 1 1.53 30.33 -11.08
C MET A 1 1.86 29.89 -9.63
N ASN A 2 1.34 30.56 -8.59
CA ASN A 2 1.50 30.08 -7.20
C ASN A 2 0.46 29.00 -6.90
N THR A 3 0.86 27.78 -6.53
CA THR A 3 -0.05 26.67 -6.18
C THR A 3 -0.88 26.98 -4.92
N LEU A 4 -2.04 26.33 -4.73
CA LEU A 4 -2.89 26.52 -3.52
C LEU A 4 -2.08 26.27 -2.24
N ASP A 5 -1.14 25.34 -2.31
CA ASP A 5 -0.27 24.97 -1.22
C ASP A 5 0.76 26.05 -0.91
N ASN A 6 1.26 26.80 -1.89
CA ASN A 6 2.13 27.96 -1.63
C ASN A 6 1.41 29.06 -0.86
N LEU A 7 0.13 29.33 -1.19
CA LEU A 7 -0.70 30.30 -0.47
C LEU A 7 -1.01 29.84 0.95
N ARG A 8 -1.34 28.55 1.14
CA ARG A 8 -1.54 27.96 2.48
C ARG A 8 -0.26 28.00 3.32
N LYS A 9 0.90 27.72 2.71
CA LYS A 9 2.22 27.82 3.36
C LYS A 9 2.57 29.27 3.69
N ALA A 10 2.22 30.25 2.85
CA ALA A 10 2.42 31.67 3.12
C ALA A 10 1.56 32.14 4.32
N ALA A 11 0.28 31.76 4.37
CA ALA A 11 -0.59 32.07 5.50
C ALA A 11 -0.09 31.44 6.82
N LYS A 12 0.40 30.19 6.78
CA LYS A 12 1.00 29.53 7.95
C LYS A 12 2.30 30.20 8.42
N ARG A 13 3.16 30.63 7.49
CA ARG A 13 4.40 31.36 7.80
C ARG A 13 4.11 32.71 8.46
N TRP A 14 3.15 33.44 7.93
CA TRP A 14 2.72 34.72 8.51
C TRP A 14 2.08 34.53 9.89
N LEU A 15 1.23 33.52 10.08
CA LEU A 15 0.69 33.18 11.40
C LEU A 15 1.79 32.81 12.42
N LYS A 16 2.84 32.10 11.97
CA LYS A 16 3.99 31.76 12.83
C LYS A 16 4.76 33.02 13.26
N ALA A 17 4.94 33.98 12.37
CA ALA A 17 5.57 35.27 12.70
C ALA A 17 4.74 36.09 13.70
N LEU A 18 3.41 36.13 13.52
CA LEU A 18 2.49 36.78 14.47
C LEU A 18 2.56 36.17 15.88
N ARG A 19 2.66 34.83 15.97
CA ARG A 19 2.84 34.12 17.25
C ARG A 19 4.21 34.33 17.89
N ALA A 20 5.20 34.72 17.11
CA ALA A 20 6.53 35.06 17.59
C ALA A 20 6.66 36.54 17.99
N ASN A 21 5.53 37.28 18.05
CA ASN A 21 5.48 38.72 18.34
C ASN A 21 6.33 39.57 17.38
N ASP A 22 6.40 39.17 16.11
CA ASP A 22 7.07 39.94 15.06
C ASP A 22 6.30 41.26 14.77
N PRO A 23 6.90 42.44 15.01
CA PRO A 23 6.22 43.73 14.86
C PRO A 23 5.87 44.05 13.41
N ASP A 24 6.64 43.57 12.43
CA ASP A 24 6.35 43.77 11.00
C ASP A 24 5.19 42.89 10.55
N ALA A 25 5.13 41.65 11.06
CA ALA A 25 4.00 40.76 10.82
C ALA A 25 2.69 41.31 11.40
N ARG A 26 2.78 41.97 12.57
CA ARG A 26 1.65 42.66 13.21
C ARG A 26 1.21 43.91 12.42
N ALA A 27 2.16 44.78 12.07
CA ALA A 27 1.86 45.94 11.23
C ALA A 27 1.24 45.55 9.88
N ARG A 28 1.65 44.41 9.32
CA ARG A 28 1.09 43.87 8.07
C ARG A 28 -0.38 43.45 8.22
N ILE A 29 -0.75 42.75 9.30
CA ILE A 29 -2.14 42.29 9.47
C ILE A 29 -3.09 43.42 9.84
N ASP A 30 -2.62 44.39 10.62
CA ASP A 30 -3.41 45.59 10.97
C ASP A 30 -3.68 46.46 9.73
N ARG A 31 -2.76 46.48 8.75
CA ARG A 31 -2.92 47.19 7.47
C ARG A 31 -3.87 46.47 6.52
N ALA A 32 -3.78 45.14 6.44
CA ALA A 32 -4.63 44.32 5.58
C ALA A 32 -6.06 44.15 6.12
N CYS A 33 -6.23 44.15 7.44
CA CYS A 33 -7.50 44.03 8.15
C CYS A 33 -7.54 45.00 9.35
N PRO A 34 -8.03 46.24 9.16
CA PRO A 34 -8.22 47.19 10.25
C PRO A 34 -9.20 46.61 11.29
N GLY A 35 -8.72 46.40 12.52
CA GLY A 35 -9.48 45.74 13.60
C GLY A 35 -9.18 44.24 13.79
N ALA A 36 -8.06 43.74 13.27
CA ALA A 36 -7.62 42.37 13.51
C ALA A 36 -7.48 42.08 15.03
N PRO A 37 -7.97 40.93 15.52
CA PRO A 37 -7.92 40.58 16.94
C PRO A 37 -6.48 40.58 17.47
N ALA A 38 -6.32 40.78 18.79
CA ALA A 38 -5.01 40.83 19.44
C ALA A 38 -4.20 39.54 19.18
N GLU A 39 -4.88 38.39 19.14
CA GLU A 39 -4.32 37.08 18.76
C GLU A 39 -5.01 36.54 17.49
N PRO A 40 -4.52 36.87 16.29
CA PRO A 40 -5.11 36.42 15.04
C PRO A 40 -4.88 34.93 14.78
N GLY A 41 -5.92 34.22 14.34
CA GLY A 41 -5.88 32.83 13.92
C GLY A 41 -5.57 32.66 12.43
N LEU A 42 -5.45 31.42 11.97
CA LEU A 42 -5.12 31.12 10.56
C LEU A 42 -6.15 31.71 9.58
N ARG A 43 -7.43 31.74 9.96
CA ARG A 43 -8.50 32.33 9.14
C ARG A 43 -8.33 33.82 8.98
N ASP A 44 -7.93 34.53 10.03
CA ASP A 44 -7.69 35.98 9.99
C ASP A 44 -6.51 36.30 9.08
N VAL A 45 -5.44 35.51 9.17
CA VAL A 45 -4.25 35.64 8.31
C VAL A 45 -4.56 35.28 6.85
N GLN A 46 -5.37 34.26 6.61
CA GLN A 46 -5.85 33.91 5.26
C GLN A 46 -6.72 35.02 4.68
N HIS A 47 -7.63 35.59 5.47
CA HIS A 47 -8.47 36.70 5.06
C HIS A 47 -7.65 37.95 4.77
N ALA A 48 -6.69 38.29 5.63
CA ALA A 48 -5.74 39.37 5.41
C ALA A 48 -4.91 39.16 4.13
N LEU A 49 -4.42 37.95 3.90
CA LEU A 49 -3.67 37.58 2.69
C LEU A 49 -4.51 37.66 1.41
N ALA A 50 -5.81 37.39 1.51
CA ALA A 50 -6.75 37.57 0.40
C ALA A 50 -6.99 39.04 0.09
N ARG A 51 -7.14 39.89 1.12
CA ARG A 51 -7.34 41.34 0.96
C ARG A 51 -6.11 42.06 0.41
N GLU A 52 -4.90 41.67 0.84
CA GLU A 52 -3.64 42.16 0.25
C GLU A 52 -3.55 41.88 -1.26
N ARG A 53 -4.27 40.86 -1.73
CA ARG A 53 -4.31 40.44 -3.13
C ARG A 53 -5.56 40.92 -3.86
N GLY A 54 -6.32 41.86 -3.28
CA GLY A 54 -7.49 42.46 -3.91
C GLY A 54 -8.76 41.60 -3.90
N HIS A 55 -8.81 40.53 -3.09
CA HIS A 55 -9.98 39.67 -2.98
C HIS A 55 -10.73 39.87 -1.66
N GLU A 56 -12.07 39.84 -1.72
CA GLU A 56 -12.94 40.10 -0.57
C GLU A 56 -12.90 39.02 0.50
N SER A 57 -12.50 37.79 0.16
CA SER A 57 -12.32 36.69 1.10
C SER A 57 -11.36 35.63 0.58
N TRP A 58 -10.84 34.79 1.48
CA TRP A 58 -10.02 33.63 1.11
C TRP A 58 -10.72 32.69 0.12
N LYS A 59 -12.04 32.53 0.28
CA LYS A 59 -12.88 31.74 -0.63
C LYS A 59 -12.96 32.40 -2.01
N ALA A 60 -13.24 33.70 -2.08
CA ALA A 60 -13.25 34.45 -3.34
C ALA A 60 -11.88 34.42 -4.04
N MET A 61 -10.78 34.44 -3.29
CA MET A 61 -9.43 34.29 -3.86
C MET A 61 -9.16 32.88 -4.38
N ILE A 62 -9.76 31.83 -3.80
CA ILE A 62 -9.66 30.46 -4.31
C ILE A 62 -10.53 30.28 -5.56
N GLU A 63 -11.74 30.86 -5.56
CA GLU A 63 -12.73 30.76 -6.64
C GLU A 63 -12.38 31.65 -7.85
N ALA A 64 -11.72 32.79 -7.65
CA ALA A 64 -11.26 33.67 -8.72
C ALA A 64 -9.99 33.16 -9.44
N ARG A 65 -9.48 31.98 -9.06
CA ARG A 65 -8.35 31.38 -9.76
C ARG A 65 -8.86 30.80 -11.07
N PRO A 66 -8.18 31.03 -12.20
CA PRO A 66 -8.43 30.20 -13.37
C PRO A 66 -8.23 28.75 -12.94
N ALA A 67 -9.23 27.90 -13.21
CA ALA A 67 -9.05 26.47 -13.15
C ALA A 67 -7.74 26.16 -13.88
N SER A 68 -6.82 25.45 -13.23
CA SER A 68 -5.74 24.81 -13.97
C SER A 68 -6.43 24.04 -15.08
N THR A 69 -6.19 24.44 -16.32
CA THR A 69 -6.80 23.90 -17.53
C THR A 69 -6.37 22.45 -17.71
N GLY A 70 -6.99 21.55 -16.94
CA GLY A 70 -7.40 20.25 -17.44
C GLY A 70 -8.66 20.49 -18.25
N ALA A 71 -8.50 21.11 -19.43
CA ALA A 71 -9.56 21.13 -20.40
C ALA A 71 -9.77 19.68 -20.84
N SER A 72 -10.92 19.14 -20.48
CA SER A 72 -11.59 18.12 -21.29
C SER A 72 -11.77 18.71 -22.69
N LEU A 73 -10.80 18.46 -23.57
CA LEU A 73 -10.92 18.68 -25.00
C LEU A 73 -11.66 17.49 -25.58
N GLU A 74 -12.90 17.73 -26.02
CA GLU A 74 -13.33 17.07 -27.24
C GLU A 74 -12.39 17.48 -28.39
N PRO A 75 -12.10 16.58 -29.34
CA PRO A 75 -10.99 16.74 -30.26
C PRO A 75 -11.35 17.69 -31.41
N THR A 76 -11.15 19.00 -31.23
CA THR A 76 -11.07 19.99 -32.33
C THR A 76 -10.27 21.24 -31.91
N GLY A 77 -9.08 21.44 -32.48
CA GLY A 77 -8.39 22.75 -32.53
C GLY A 77 -7.08 22.86 -31.75
N GLY A 78 -6.02 23.35 -32.40
CA GLY A 78 -4.64 23.40 -31.88
C GLY A 78 -4.42 24.32 -30.67
N ALA A 79 -3.28 24.13 -29.99
CA ALA A 79 -2.86 24.86 -28.80
C ALA A 79 -2.92 26.39 -29.00
N THR A 80 -3.43 27.10 -27.98
CA THR A 80 -3.50 28.56 -27.99
C THR A 80 -2.08 29.16 -28.03
N ASP A 81 -1.93 30.38 -28.56
CA ASP A 81 -0.64 31.07 -28.71
C ASP A 81 0.11 31.16 -27.36
N GLY A 82 -0.61 31.43 -26.27
CA GLY A 82 -0.04 31.49 -24.92
C GLY A 82 0.44 30.14 -24.37
N GLU A 83 -0.25 29.03 -24.67
CA GLU A 83 0.19 27.68 -24.28
C GLU A 83 1.44 27.25 -25.07
N ARG A 84 1.53 27.64 -26.34
CA ARG A 84 2.71 27.39 -27.18
C ARG A 84 3.94 28.13 -26.65
N VAL A 85 3.80 29.40 -26.29
CA VAL A 85 4.87 30.21 -25.68
C VAL A 85 5.32 29.63 -24.35
N ALA A 86 4.37 29.22 -23.50
CA ALA A 86 4.70 28.61 -22.21
C ALA A 86 5.47 27.29 -22.38
N THR A 87 5.05 26.45 -23.33
CA THR A 87 5.70 25.18 -23.67
C THR A 87 7.10 25.39 -24.23
N PHE A 88 7.29 26.40 -25.10
CA PHE A 88 8.62 26.76 -25.58
C PHE A 88 9.55 27.17 -24.42
N LEU A 89 9.10 28.05 -23.52
CA LEU A 89 9.91 28.46 -22.36
C LEU A 89 10.23 27.29 -21.42
N GLU A 90 9.32 26.33 -21.26
CA GLU A 90 9.55 25.10 -20.47
C GLU A 90 10.69 24.26 -21.07
N PHE A 91 10.68 24.05 -22.39
CA PHE A 91 11.71 23.29 -23.10
C PHE A 91 13.03 24.04 -23.29
N ALA A 92 12.98 25.36 -23.45
CA ALA A 92 14.16 26.20 -23.64
C ALA A 92 14.88 26.52 -22.33
N CYS A 93 14.16 26.56 -21.19
CA CYS A 93 14.72 26.92 -19.88
C CYS A 93 14.53 25.81 -18.86
N TRP A 94 15.61 25.10 -18.55
CA TRP A 94 15.58 23.90 -17.73
C TRP A 94 15.62 24.24 -16.24
N ASP A 95 14.82 23.54 -15.46
CA ASP A 95 14.92 23.53 -13.99
C ASP A 95 15.46 22.17 -13.51
N HIS A 96 15.40 21.94 -12.20
CA HIS A 96 15.86 20.69 -11.57
C HIS A 96 15.04 19.43 -11.91
N HIS A 97 14.01 19.51 -12.77
CA HIS A 97 13.17 18.37 -13.18
C HIS A 97 13.51 17.82 -14.57
N VAL A 98 14.49 18.38 -15.29
CA VAL A 98 14.93 17.83 -16.58
C VAL A 98 16.06 16.84 -16.32
N HIS A 99 15.83 15.54 -16.55
CA HIS A 99 16.67 14.47 -16.02
C HIS A 99 17.60 13.86 -17.07
N GLY A 100 18.90 14.18 -17.00
CA GLY A 100 19.93 13.52 -17.78
C GLY A 100 19.99 13.92 -19.26
N LYS A 101 21.04 13.44 -19.93
CA LYS A 101 21.37 13.84 -21.31
C LYS A 101 20.32 13.44 -22.36
N GLY A 102 19.50 12.42 -22.07
CA GLY A 102 18.36 12.04 -22.91
C GLY A 102 17.31 13.13 -22.99
N ASP A 103 16.82 13.57 -21.82
CA ASP A 103 15.81 14.62 -21.70
C ASP A 103 16.33 15.97 -22.20
N HIS A 104 17.61 16.28 -21.94
CA HIS A 104 18.25 17.50 -22.46
C HIS A 104 18.15 17.62 -23.99
N ARG A 105 18.50 16.54 -24.71
CA ARG A 105 18.41 16.52 -26.18
C ARG A 105 16.97 16.67 -26.66
N MET A 106 16.05 15.98 -26.00
CA MET A 106 14.63 16.04 -26.34
C MET A 106 14.06 17.45 -26.14
N HIS A 107 14.38 18.10 -25.01
CA HIS A 107 13.95 19.45 -24.69
C HIS A 107 14.50 20.47 -25.69
N ASP A 108 15.80 20.45 -25.97
CA ASP A 108 16.42 21.39 -26.92
C ASP A 108 15.83 21.21 -28.34
N ARG A 109 15.68 19.95 -28.80
CA ARG A 109 15.05 19.67 -30.10
C ARG A 109 13.58 20.10 -30.15
N ALA A 110 12.83 19.91 -29.08
CA ALA A 110 11.44 20.37 -28.99
C ALA A 110 11.35 21.90 -29.06
N ALA A 111 12.22 22.63 -28.36
CA ALA A 111 12.30 24.09 -28.44
C ALA A 111 12.63 24.57 -29.87
N TRP A 112 13.58 23.92 -30.54
CA TRP A 112 13.92 24.19 -31.95
C TRP A 112 12.75 23.94 -32.89
N ARG A 113 12.03 22.82 -32.74
CA ARG A 113 10.83 22.51 -33.54
C ARG A 113 9.75 23.57 -33.34
N LEU A 114 9.47 23.95 -32.10
CA LEU A 114 8.46 24.96 -31.78
C LEU A 114 8.80 26.32 -32.38
N LEU A 115 10.04 26.81 -32.20
CA LEU A 115 10.46 28.09 -32.77
C LEU A 115 10.50 28.07 -34.30
N GLY A 116 10.95 26.97 -34.90
CA GLY A 116 10.98 26.80 -36.35
C GLY A 116 9.58 26.83 -36.98
N GLN A 117 8.59 26.23 -36.31
CA GLN A 117 7.18 26.24 -36.71
C GLN A 117 6.49 27.58 -36.43
N HIS A 118 6.94 28.30 -35.39
CA HIS A 118 6.29 29.51 -34.86
C HIS A 118 7.30 30.59 -34.52
N ARG A 119 7.74 31.33 -35.55
CA ARG A 119 8.76 32.39 -35.40
C ARG A 119 8.27 33.55 -34.53
N GLU A 120 6.96 33.75 -34.41
CA GLU A 120 6.34 34.76 -33.57
C GLU A 120 6.70 34.62 -32.08
N ILE A 121 7.02 33.40 -31.62
CA ILE A 121 7.37 33.12 -30.22
C ILE A 121 8.54 33.99 -29.75
N ALA A 122 9.53 34.23 -30.62
CA ALA A 122 10.72 34.99 -30.28
C ALA A 122 10.45 36.45 -29.86
N ARG A 123 9.27 37.00 -30.22
CA ARG A 123 8.90 38.40 -29.94
C ARG A 123 7.61 38.54 -29.14
N ASP A 124 7.08 37.43 -28.62
CA ASP A 124 5.84 37.43 -27.84
C ASP A 124 5.95 38.24 -26.53
N SER A 125 7.06 38.10 -25.81
CA SER A 125 7.28 38.79 -24.54
C SER A 125 8.76 39.06 -24.29
N LEU A 126 9.06 39.89 -23.29
CA LEU A 126 10.43 40.12 -22.85
C LEU A 126 11.14 38.80 -22.49
N TYR A 127 10.44 37.85 -21.90
CA TYR A 127 11.00 36.56 -21.48
C TYR A 127 11.41 35.70 -22.68
N THR A 128 10.57 35.61 -23.72
CA THR A 128 10.92 34.86 -24.93
C THR A 128 11.98 35.58 -25.76
N ALA A 129 11.94 36.90 -25.84
CA ALA A 129 12.96 37.70 -26.52
C ALA A 129 14.35 37.52 -25.88
N VAL A 130 14.41 37.48 -24.54
CA VAL A 130 15.64 37.17 -23.79
C VAL A 130 16.13 35.74 -24.10
N VAL A 131 15.24 34.74 -24.04
CA VAL A 131 15.58 33.34 -24.28
C VAL A 131 16.02 33.08 -25.73
N CYS A 132 15.43 33.75 -26.71
CA CYS A 132 15.76 33.64 -28.13
C CYS A 132 16.96 34.52 -28.55
N GLY A 133 17.42 35.42 -27.69
CA GLY A 133 18.53 36.34 -27.99
C GLY A 133 18.16 37.48 -28.94
N GLU A 134 16.89 37.90 -28.99
CA GLU A 134 16.41 39.02 -29.82
C GLU A 134 16.79 40.37 -29.17
N VAL A 135 18.07 40.73 -29.23
CA VAL A 135 18.64 41.89 -28.51
C VAL A 135 17.93 43.21 -28.80
N GLU A 136 17.59 43.48 -30.06
CA GLU A 136 16.88 44.70 -30.47
C GLU A 136 15.47 44.78 -29.87
N GLU A 137 14.78 43.63 -29.79
CA GLU A 137 13.43 43.57 -29.21
C GLU A 137 13.48 43.71 -27.69
N VAL A 138 14.48 43.12 -27.04
CA VAL A 138 14.75 43.33 -25.61
C VAL A 138 14.99 44.81 -25.33
N HIS A 139 15.80 45.50 -26.14
CA HIS A 139 16.06 46.93 -26.00
C HIS A 139 14.78 47.76 -26.19
N ARG A 140 13.97 47.44 -27.22
CA ARG A 140 12.69 48.12 -27.47
C ARG A 140 11.74 47.99 -26.28
N LEU A 141 11.52 46.77 -25.78
CA LEU A 141 10.61 46.49 -24.67
C LEU A 141 11.07 47.16 -23.36
N LEU A 142 12.38 47.16 -23.08
CA LEU A 142 12.93 47.79 -21.88
C LEU A 142 12.99 49.32 -21.98
N ALA A 143 13.11 49.89 -23.17
CA ALA A 143 13.00 51.34 -23.37
C ALA A 143 11.56 51.83 -23.08
N GLU A 144 10.55 51.04 -23.44
CA GLU A 144 9.14 51.33 -23.15
C GLU A 144 8.82 51.12 -21.66
N ARG A 145 9.37 50.08 -21.03
CA ARG A 145 9.12 49.74 -19.63
C ARG A 145 10.38 49.24 -18.90
N PRO A 146 11.22 50.16 -18.39
CA PRO A 146 12.48 49.79 -17.72
C PRO A 146 12.31 48.88 -16.50
N ASP A 147 11.21 49.05 -15.74
CA ASP A 147 10.91 48.22 -14.56
C ASP A 147 10.69 46.73 -14.91
N ALA A 148 10.37 46.41 -16.17
CA ALA A 148 10.16 45.03 -16.61
C ALA A 148 11.42 44.15 -16.46
N ALA A 149 12.62 44.74 -16.36
CA ALA A 149 13.86 44.02 -16.05
C ALA A 149 13.82 43.30 -14.68
N ARG A 150 12.97 43.77 -13.75
CA ARG A 150 12.79 43.26 -12.39
C ARG A 150 11.50 42.46 -12.21
N GLU A 151 10.64 42.43 -13.21
CA GLU A 151 9.33 41.79 -13.12
C GLU A 151 9.44 40.28 -13.33
N ARG A 152 8.70 39.52 -12.53
CA ARG A 152 8.57 38.07 -12.70
C ARG A 152 7.43 37.79 -13.68
N GLY A 153 7.63 36.83 -14.58
CA GLY A 153 6.58 36.39 -15.49
C GLY A 153 6.99 35.16 -16.31
N GLY A 154 6.36 34.98 -17.47
CA GLY A 154 6.46 33.76 -18.26
C GLY A 154 5.90 32.52 -17.53
N ALA A 155 6.09 31.33 -18.12
CA ALA A 155 5.57 30.08 -17.56
C ALA A 155 6.09 29.74 -16.14
N ARG A 156 7.29 30.26 -15.78
CA ARG A 156 7.99 29.91 -14.53
C ARG A 156 7.94 31.01 -13.47
N GLU A 157 7.33 32.16 -13.74
CA GLU A 157 7.36 33.36 -12.85
C GLU A 157 8.79 33.76 -12.46
N TRP A 158 9.68 33.68 -13.44
CA TRP A 158 11.08 34.05 -13.30
C TRP A 158 11.28 35.49 -13.80
N THR A 159 12.28 36.16 -13.27
CA THR A 159 12.76 37.42 -13.82
C THR A 159 13.49 37.17 -15.15
N PRO A 160 13.63 38.18 -16.02
CA PRO A 160 14.40 38.05 -17.25
C PRO A 160 15.83 37.54 -17.03
N ILE A 161 16.50 37.95 -15.94
CA ILE A 161 17.87 37.49 -15.64
C ILE A 161 17.92 36.00 -15.30
N LEU A 162 16.90 35.46 -14.61
CA LEU A 162 16.80 34.03 -14.35
C LEU A 162 16.54 33.24 -15.64
N TYR A 163 15.66 33.72 -16.52
CA TYR A 163 15.46 33.10 -17.84
C TYR A 163 16.75 33.05 -18.66
N LEU A 164 17.54 34.13 -18.64
CA LEU A 164 18.84 34.19 -19.30
C LEU A 164 19.87 33.22 -18.69
N CYS A 165 19.89 33.07 -17.37
CA CYS A 165 20.84 32.17 -16.70
C CYS A 165 20.47 30.69 -16.88
N TYR A 166 19.18 30.37 -16.95
CA TYR A 166 18.67 29.00 -17.04
C TYR A 166 18.29 28.56 -18.45
N THR A 167 18.40 29.42 -19.47
CA THR A 167 18.21 28.98 -20.86
C THR A 167 19.28 27.98 -21.27
N ARG A 168 18.83 26.91 -21.91
CA ARG A 168 19.62 25.83 -22.51
C ARG A 168 19.35 25.68 -24.00
N PHE A 169 18.62 26.64 -24.57
CA PHE A 169 18.28 26.66 -25.98
C PHE A 169 19.52 26.96 -26.84
N THR A 170 19.88 26.03 -27.72
CA THR A 170 21.11 26.09 -28.53
C THR A 170 20.96 26.97 -29.79
N HIS A 171 20.28 28.11 -29.66
CA HIS A 171 20.06 29.06 -30.75
C HIS A 171 21.20 30.08 -30.84
N GLN A 172 21.75 30.29 -32.04
CA GLN A 172 22.96 31.09 -32.23
C GLN A 172 22.80 32.55 -31.72
N PRO A 173 21.71 33.28 -32.03
CA PRO A 173 21.45 34.59 -31.42
C PRO A 173 21.37 34.58 -29.89
N THR A 174 20.83 33.54 -29.26
CA THR A 174 20.84 33.37 -27.81
C THR A 174 22.27 33.34 -27.28
N ILE A 175 23.16 32.63 -27.98
CA ILE A 175 24.57 32.50 -27.62
C ILE A 175 25.33 33.82 -27.82
N ASP A 176 25.16 34.45 -28.98
CA ASP A 176 25.91 35.66 -29.36
C ASP A 176 25.52 36.87 -28.50
N ASN A 177 24.23 36.99 -28.15
CA ASN A 177 23.69 38.18 -27.51
C ASN A 177 23.52 38.07 -25.98
N ALA A 178 23.73 36.90 -25.38
CA ALA A 178 23.49 36.66 -23.95
C ALA A 178 24.18 37.72 -23.04
N ILE A 179 25.45 38.04 -23.29
CA ILE A 179 26.19 38.99 -22.46
C ILE A 179 25.68 40.42 -22.61
N ALA A 180 25.32 40.84 -23.82
CA ALA A 180 24.77 42.17 -24.08
C ALA A 180 23.40 42.35 -23.40
N ILE A 181 22.55 41.32 -23.48
CA ILE A 181 21.23 41.30 -22.83
C ILE A 181 21.40 41.31 -21.31
N ALA A 182 22.28 40.47 -20.74
CA ALA A 182 22.54 40.43 -19.31
C ALA A 182 23.02 41.78 -18.76
N ARG A 183 23.95 42.46 -19.46
CA ARG A 183 24.39 43.82 -19.10
C ARG A 183 23.22 44.80 -19.05
N THR A 184 22.38 44.80 -20.09
CA THR A 184 21.21 45.67 -20.18
C THR A 184 20.24 45.45 -19.01
N LEU A 185 19.94 44.20 -18.68
CA LEU A 185 19.05 43.85 -17.57
C LEU A 185 19.61 44.30 -16.22
N LEU A 186 20.89 44.04 -15.97
CA LEU A 186 21.57 44.41 -14.72
C LEU A 186 21.72 45.92 -14.59
N ASP A 187 21.98 46.65 -15.69
CA ASP A 187 22.05 48.12 -15.70
C ASP A 187 20.68 48.77 -15.36
N LEU A 188 19.57 48.08 -15.67
CA LEU A 188 18.21 48.48 -15.31
C LEU A 188 17.72 47.92 -13.95
N GLY A 189 18.64 47.37 -13.16
CA GLY A 189 18.42 46.97 -11.78
C GLY A 189 17.90 45.55 -11.58
N ALA A 190 18.07 44.63 -12.55
CA ALA A 190 17.87 43.21 -12.28
C ALA A 190 18.80 42.75 -11.14
N ASP A 191 18.28 41.96 -10.20
CA ASP A 191 19.04 41.48 -9.04
C ASP A 191 19.93 40.28 -9.44
N PRO A 192 21.27 40.38 -9.37
CA PRO A 192 22.17 39.27 -9.69
C PRO A 192 22.13 38.14 -8.64
N ASN A 193 21.47 38.35 -7.50
CA ASN A 193 21.21 37.33 -6.48
C ASN A 193 19.78 36.76 -6.55
N ASP A 194 19.00 37.10 -7.59
CA ASP A 194 17.67 36.54 -7.74
C ASP A 194 17.73 35.01 -7.84
N PHE A 195 16.68 34.37 -7.35
CA PHE A 195 16.60 32.91 -7.26
C PHE A 195 15.17 32.38 -7.36
N TYR A 196 15.07 31.08 -7.61
CA TYR A 196 13.87 30.30 -7.34
C TYR A 196 14.16 29.18 -6.34
N MET A 197 13.12 28.65 -5.69
CA MET A 197 13.25 27.56 -4.73
C MET A 197 13.03 26.21 -5.42
N ALA A 198 13.95 25.28 -5.18
CA ALA A 198 13.81 23.86 -5.52
C ALA A 198 13.89 23.06 -4.21
N GLY A 199 12.73 22.63 -3.69
CA GLY A 199 12.65 22.13 -2.31
C GLY A 199 13.12 23.19 -1.31
N ASP A 200 14.15 22.86 -0.52
CA ASP A 200 14.77 23.76 0.46
C ASP A 200 16.02 24.49 -0.08
N ALA A 201 16.41 24.23 -1.33
CA ALA A 201 17.58 24.82 -1.99
C ALA A 201 17.23 26.08 -2.81
N ARG A 202 18.15 27.05 -2.82
CA ARG A 202 18.05 28.28 -3.62
C ARG A 202 18.83 28.12 -4.93
N TYR A 203 18.12 28.19 -6.04
CA TYR A 203 18.68 28.12 -7.40
C TYR A 203 18.84 29.56 -7.90
N THR A 204 20.04 30.11 -7.67
CA THR A 204 20.39 31.52 -7.96
C THR A 204 20.75 31.72 -9.43
N ALA A 205 20.86 32.99 -9.86
CA ALA A 205 21.41 33.33 -11.17
C ALA A 205 22.81 32.71 -11.41
N LEU A 206 23.67 32.65 -10.38
CA LEU A 206 24.98 32.00 -10.47
C LEU A 206 24.87 30.49 -10.70
N VAL A 207 23.93 29.81 -10.03
CA VAL A 207 23.67 28.37 -10.27
C VAL A 207 23.25 28.13 -11.72
N GLY A 208 22.39 28.98 -12.27
CA GLY A 208 22.00 28.91 -13.68
C GLY A 208 23.19 29.18 -14.63
N ALA A 209 23.93 30.26 -14.39
CA ALA A 209 25.04 30.72 -15.22
C ALA A 209 26.24 29.78 -15.21
N ALA A 210 26.56 29.16 -14.07
CA ALA A 210 27.61 28.15 -13.98
C ALA A 210 27.40 27.05 -15.02
N GLY A 211 26.15 26.62 -15.18
CA GLY A 211 25.84 25.36 -15.83
C GLY A 211 26.50 24.19 -15.10
N GLU A 212 26.15 22.96 -15.47
CA GLU A 212 26.63 21.73 -14.82
C GLU A 212 26.07 21.57 -13.39
N GLY A 213 25.39 20.45 -13.13
CA GLY A 213 24.50 20.37 -12.00
C GLY A 213 23.89 19.00 -11.76
N GLU A 214 23.06 18.91 -10.73
CA GLU A 214 22.08 17.83 -10.60
C GLU A 214 21.41 17.62 -11.97
N GLN A 215 21.42 16.37 -12.47
CA GLN A 215 20.97 15.97 -13.81
C GLN A 215 21.92 16.20 -15.00
N ASP A 216 23.17 16.61 -14.81
CA ASP A 216 24.20 16.75 -15.88
C ASP A 216 23.89 17.83 -16.94
N SER A 217 23.26 18.93 -16.55
CA SER A 217 22.94 20.04 -17.47
C SER A 217 24.20 20.65 -18.11
N PRO A 218 24.37 20.70 -19.45
CA PRO A 218 25.51 21.34 -20.11
C PRO A 218 25.68 22.82 -19.75
N ARG A 219 26.95 23.24 -19.69
CA ARG A 219 27.37 24.64 -19.61
C ARG A 219 27.21 25.33 -20.96
N GLN A 220 26.71 26.57 -20.94
CA GLN A 220 26.60 27.40 -22.14
C GLN A 220 27.96 27.97 -22.58
N PRO A 221 28.20 28.21 -23.89
CA PRO A 221 29.49 28.73 -24.36
C PRO A 221 29.92 30.06 -23.72
N TYR A 222 28.95 30.90 -23.33
CA TYR A 222 29.16 32.21 -22.69
C TYR A 222 29.15 32.17 -21.15
N ALA A 223 29.06 30.99 -20.53
CA ALA A 223 28.89 30.84 -19.09
C ALA A 223 29.95 31.58 -18.27
N ALA A 224 31.24 31.51 -18.63
CA ALA A 224 32.31 32.19 -17.90
C ALA A 224 32.17 33.72 -17.91
N ALA A 225 31.84 34.30 -19.07
CA ALA A 225 31.62 35.73 -19.18
C ALA A 225 30.36 36.18 -18.42
N LEU A 226 29.30 35.37 -18.43
CA LEU A 226 28.06 35.66 -17.70
C LEU A 226 28.28 35.55 -16.18
N PHE A 227 28.93 34.48 -15.73
CA PHE A 227 29.27 34.26 -14.32
C PHE A 227 30.13 35.40 -13.78
N GLN A 228 31.15 35.81 -14.54
CA GLN A 228 31.99 36.94 -14.18
C GLN A 228 31.20 38.25 -14.09
N LEU A 229 30.32 38.51 -15.06
CA LEU A 229 29.47 39.69 -15.06
C LEU A 229 28.54 39.72 -13.83
N LEU A 230 27.94 38.60 -13.44
CA LEU A 230 27.08 38.52 -12.27
C LEU A 230 27.87 38.83 -10.98
N LEU A 231 29.08 38.30 -10.83
CA LEU A 231 29.97 38.63 -9.71
C LEU A 231 30.34 40.13 -9.69
N ASP A 232 30.71 40.69 -10.84
CA ASP A 232 31.04 42.12 -10.98
C ASP A 232 29.86 43.04 -10.58
N ARG A 233 28.63 42.52 -10.66
CA ARG A 233 27.40 43.23 -10.28
C ARG A 233 26.91 42.89 -8.87
N GLY A 234 27.65 42.10 -8.09
CA GLY A 234 27.38 41.85 -6.68
C GLY A 234 26.65 40.54 -6.36
N ALA A 235 26.72 39.54 -7.25
CA ALA A 235 26.28 38.18 -6.90
C ALA A 235 27.13 37.60 -5.74
N GLU A 236 26.51 36.82 -4.86
CA GLU A 236 27.15 36.16 -3.71
C GLU A 236 28.16 35.10 -4.18
N PRO A 237 29.49 35.31 -4.01
CA PRO A 237 30.50 34.39 -4.54
C PRO A 237 30.57 33.04 -3.80
N PHE A 238 30.18 32.97 -2.52
CA PHE A 238 30.24 31.74 -1.72
C PHE A 238 28.91 30.98 -1.76
N ASP A 239 28.36 30.79 -2.95
CA ASP A 239 27.11 30.06 -3.16
C ASP A 239 27.33 28.54 -3.10
N ILE A 240 26.98 27.93 -1.96
CA ILE A 240 27.12 26.49 -1.74
C ILE A 240 26.27 25.64 -2.71
N GLN A 241 25.21 26.22 -3.31
CA GLN A 241 24.42 25.49 -4.30
C GLN A 241 25.19 25.36 -5.62
N VAL A 242 26.03 26.32 -5.98
CA VAL A 242 26.93 26.20 -7.16
C VAL A 242 27.93 25.08 -6.94
N LEU A 243 28.53 25.00 -5.74
CA LEU A 243 29.41 23.88 -5.35
C LEU A 243 28.68 22.54 -5.40
N TYR A 244 27.48 22.46 -4.81
CA TYR A 244 26.67 21.25 -4.83
C TYR A 244 26.28 20.83 -6.25
N ASN A 245 25.97 21.76 -7.15
CA ASN A 245 25.60 21.38 -8.51
C ASN A 245 26.82 20.91 -9.32
N THR A 246 27.91 21.68 -9.29
CA THR A 246 29.10 21.38 -10.09
C THR A 246 29.83 20.11 -9.64
N HIS A 247 29.67 19.66 -8.39
CA HIS A 247 30.37 18.46 -7.92
C HIS A 247 29.93 17.15 -8.58
N PHE A 248 28.75 17.05 -9.21
CA PHE A 248 28.32 15.81 -9.85
C PHE A 248 29.16 15.48 -11.07
N SER A 249 29.09 16.31 -12.11
CA SER A 249 29.76 16.10 -13.40
C SER A 249 30.53 17.31 -13.90
N GLY A 250 30.46 18.44 -13.21
CA GLY A 250 31.08 19.69 -13.62
C GLY A 250 32.53 19.88 -13.18
N ASP A 251 33.12 20.94 -13.72
CA ASP A 251 34.45 21.44 -13.35
C ASP A 251 34.35 22.37 -12.14
N VAL A 252 34.45 21.78 -10.94
CA VAL A 252 34.44 22.52 -9.66
C VAL A 252 35.64 23.46 -9.56
N LEU A 253 36.79 23.06 -10.12
CA LEU A 253 38.03 23.83 -10.04
C LEU A 253 37.89 25.16 -10.79
N TRP A 254 37.29 25.14 -11.99
CA TRP A 254 36.98 26.35 -12.75
C TRP A 254 36.18 27.39 -11.93
N TRP A 255 35.15 26.94 -11.22
CA TRP A 255 34.34 27.84 -10.39
C TRP A 255 35.16 28.41 -9.22
N LEU A 256 35.92 27.54 -8.52
CA LEU A 256 36.79 27.94 -7.42
C LEU A 256 37.82 28.99 -7.86
N GLU A 257 38.40 28.83 -9.06
CA GLU A 257 39.36 29.80 -9.62
C GLU A 257 38.72 31.17 -9.86
N LEU A 258 37.50 31.21 -10.41
CA LEU A 258 36.77 32.46 -10.64
C LEU A 258 36.43 33.18 -9.34
N ILE A 259 35.86 32.48 -8.35
CA ILE A 259 35.49 33.11 -7.09
C ILE A 259 36.71 33.51 -6.27
N TYR A 260 37.81 32.75 -6.34
CA TYR A 260 39.07 33.10 -5.68
C TYR A 260 39.66 34.38 -6.27
N ALA A 261 39.76 34.46 -7.60
CA ALA A 261 40.28 35.65 -8.28
C ALA A 261 39.49 36.92 -7.92
N GLN A 262 38.17 36.81 -7.78
CA GLN A 262 37.29 37.92 -7.41
C GLN A 262 37.35 38.30 -5.92
N THR A 263 37.55 37.34 -5.02
CA THR A 263 37.41 37.61 -3.58
C THR A 263 38.74 37.84 -2.86
N ILE A 264 39.86 37.31 -3.35
CA ILE A 264 41.14 37.28 -2.61
C ILE A 264 41.67 38.68 -2.21
N ASN A 265 41.44 39.69 -3.05
CA ASN A 265 41.89 41.06 -2.82
C ASN A 265 40.79 41.98 -2.24
N THR A 266 39.75 41.40 -1.65
CA THR A 266 38.61 42.10 -1.01
C THR A 266 38.54 41.73 0.47
N ASP A 267 37.66 42.39 1.23
CA ASP A 267 37.41 42.03 2.65
C ASP A 267 36.97 40.57 2.82
N ARG A 268 36.35 39.98 1.78
CA ARG A 268 35.95 38.57 1.78
C ARG A 268 37.12 37.61 1.62
N GLY A 269 38.29 38.08 1.18
CA GLY A 269 39.49 37.27 1.00
C GLY A 269 40.00 36.61 2.28
N ALA A 270 39.64 37.16 3.45
CA ALA A 270 39.95 36.57 4.75
C ALA A 270 39.37 35.15 4.94
N ALA A 271 38.24 34.83 4.28
CA ALA A 271 37.61 33.52 4.38
C ALA A 271 38.51 32.37 3.88
N TRP A 272 39.37 32.62 2.89
CA TRP A 272 40.31 31.61 2.36
C TRP A 272 41.41 31.20 3.35
N LYS A 273 41.63 31.97 4.42
CA LYS A 273 42.63 31.67 5.45
C LYS A 273 42.12 30.69 6.50
N ASP A 274 40.81 30.46 6.58
CA ASP A 274 40.23 29.43 7.44
C ASP A 274 40.55 28.05 6.83
N PRO A 275 41.34 27.18 7.46
CA PRO A 275 41.74 25.91 6.85
C PRO A 275 40.57 24.93 6.64
N GLU A 276 39.41 25.15 7.28
CA GLU A 276 38.21 24.35 7.05
C GLU A 276 37.36 24.85 5.87
N TRP A 277 37.62 26.05 5.37
CA TRP A 277 36.79 26.75 4.38
C TRP A 277 35.30 26.75 4.78
N SER A 278 35.02 27.25 5.99
CA SER A 278 33.66 27.29 6.58
C SER A 278 32.68 28.13 5.76
N MET A 279 33.16 29.03 4.89
CA MET A 279 32.31 29.76 3.95
C MET A 279 31.62 28.85 2.92
N LEU A 280 32.11 27.61 2.76
CA LEU A 280 31.55 26.56 1.91
C LEU A 280 31.13 25.32 2.73
N ASP A 281 30.71 25.49 3.99
CA ASP A 281 30.23 24.38 4.82
C ASP A 281 29.00 23.71 4.19
N MET A 282 29.09 22.39 4.00
CA MET A 282 28.07 21.57 3.33
C MET A 282 27.17 20.82 4.33
N GLY A 283 27.10 21.31 5.57
CA GLY A 283 26.27 20.81 6.65
C GLY A 283 26.62 19.37 7.02
N GLY A 284 25.77 18.43 6.60
CA GLY A 284 25.95 17.00 6.86
C GLY A 284 27.21 16.43 6.18
N TYR A 285 27.61 16.99 5.04
CA TYR A 285 28.76 16.49 4.27
C TYR A 285 30.12 16.96 4.80
N GLY A 286 30.14 17.83 5.82
CA GLY A 286 31.36 18.35 6.44
C GLY A 286 31.73 19.76 5.96
N SER A 287 32.92 20.20 6.36
CA SER A 287 33.47 21.51 5.99
C SER A 287 33.75 21.60 4.50
N GLY A 288 33.93 22.80 3.96
CA GLY A 288 34.22 23.01 2.53
C GLY A 288 35.50 22.30 2.11
N ALA A 289 36.55 22.34 2.95
CA ALA A 289 37.79 21.60 2.74
C ALA A 289 37.56 20.08 2.68
N ARG A 290 36.79 19.51 3.63
CA ARG A 290 36.47 18.08 3.61
C ARG A 290 35.73 17.70 2.33
N PHE A 291 34.69 18.45 1.98
CA PHE A 291 33.83 18.12 0.85
C PHE A 291 34.59 18.14 -0.48
N LEU A 292 35.39 19.18 -0.73
CA LEU A 292 36.17 19.33 -1.96
C LEU A 292 37.24 18.26 -2.13
N LEU A 293 37.96 17.91 -1.06
CA LEU A 293 38.97 16.85 -1.11
C LEU A 293 38.34 15.46 -1.28
N ASP A 294 37.16 15.23 -0.69
CA ASP A 294 36.38 14.00 -0.89
C ASP A 294 35.90 13.85 -2.36
N ILE A 295 35.48 14.96 -2.99
CA ILE A 295 35.16 15.00 -4.43
C ILE A 295 36.40 14.69 -5.27
N ALA A 296 37.54 15.33 -4.97
CA ALA A 296 38.79 15.12 -5.68
C ALA A 296 39.24 13.65 -5.62
N LEU A 297 39.08 12.99 -4.47
CA LEU A 297 39.32 11.56 -4.31
C LEU A 297 38.38 10.72 -5.18
N LYS A 298 37.06 10.93 -5.06
CA LYS A 298 36.03 10.17 -5.79
C LYS A 298 36.15 10.28 -7.30
N LYS A 299 36.49 11.47 -7.80
CA LYS A 299 36.68 11.76 -9.24
C LYS A 299 38.08 11.47 -9.75
N ARG A 300 39.01 11.08 -8.86
CA ARG A 300 40.44 10.96 -9.14
C ARG A 300 41.07 12.23 -9.73
N ASP A 301 40.65 13.39 -9.24
CA ASP A 301 41.07 14.71 -9.71
C ASP A 301 42.21 15.29 -8.85
N VAL A 302 43.44 14.99 -9.24
CA VAL A 302 44.66 15.50 -8.58
C VAL A 302 44.80 17.02 -8.72
N ARG A 303 44.29 17.59 -9.82
CA ARG A 303 44.39 19.04 -10.07
C ARG A 303 43.57 19.81 -9.05
N LEU A 304 42.33 19.40 -8.81
CA LEU A 304 41.46 19.99 -7.79
C LEU A 304 42.09 19.89 -6.40
N ALA A 305 42.53 18.70 -5.99
CA ALA A 305 43.15 18.52 -4.67
C ALA A 305 44.41 19.38 -4.51
N ALA A 306 45.29 19.42 -5.51
CA ALA A 306 46.51 20.22 -5.45
C ALA A 306 46.21 21.71 -5.31
N TRP A 307 45.22 22.20 -6.05
CA TRP A 307 44.80 23.60 -5.99
C TRP A 307 44.22 23.98 -4.63
N VAL A 308 43.40 23.11 -4.06
CA VAL A 308 42.74 23.29 -2.76
C VAL A 308 43.76 23.26 -1.62
N LEU A 309 44.65 22.26 -1.59
CA LEU A 309 45.68 22.12 -0.57
C LEU A 309 46.74 23.22 -0.62
N ALA A 310 47.13 23.67 -1.82
CA ALA A 310 48.07 24.79 -2.00
C ALA A 310 47.55 26.11 -1.42
N ARG A 311 46.23 26.22 -1.17
CA ARG A 311 45.57 27.39 -0.60
C ARG A 311 45.19 27.22 0.87
N GLY A 312 45.78 26.25 1.55
CA GLY A 312 45.70 26.11 3.00
C GLY A 312 44.50 25.30 3.52
N ALA A 313 43.75 24.62 2.65
CA ALA A 313 42.72 23.69 3.07
C ALA A 313 43.32 22.53 3.89
N ASN A 314 42.63 22.14 4.96
CA ASN A 314 43.09 21.12 5.89
C ASN A 314 43.00 19.71 5.25
N PRO A 315 44.12 18.99 5.01
CA PRO A 315 44.07 17.61 4.52
C PRO A 315 43.53 16.62 5.55
N ASN A 316 43.44 17.04 6.83
CA ASN A 316 42.89 16.27 7.95
C ASN A 316 41.52 16.80 8.37
N ALA A 317 40.81 17.49 7.47
CA ALA A 317 39.46 18.00 7.76
C ALA A 317 38.56 16.87 8.28
N ALA A 318 37.78 17.19 9.31
CA ALA A 318 36.98 16.21 10.03
C ALA A 318 36.05 15.45 9.08
N PRO A 319 35.83 14.13 9.29
CA PRO A 319 34.95 13.35 8.44
C PRO A 319 33.52 13.91 8.44
N PRO A 320 32.74 13.68 7.37
CA PRO A 320 31.37 14.16 7.26
C PRO A 320 30.52 13.78 8.47
N ARG A 321 29.55 14.63 8.84
CA ARG A 321 28.63 14.37 9.96
C ARG A 321 27.54 13.36 9.59
N ASP A 322 27.16 13.27 8.31
CA ASP A 322 26.18 12.31 7.78
C ASP A 322 26.55 10.87 8.12
N ARG A 323 25.65 10.15 8.79
CA ARG A 323 25.84 8.76 9.23
C ARG A 323 26.08 7.78 8.08
N ARG A 324 25.68 8.14 6.85
CA ARG A 324 25.85 7.30 5.65
C ARG A 324 27.21 7.47 4.98
N ALA A 325 27.94 8.54 5.30
CA ALA A 325 29.24 8.82 4.70
C ALA A 325 30.39 8.15 5.47
N SER A 326 31.48 7.84 4.74
CA SER A 326 32.71 7.29 5.32
C SER A 326 33.21 8.16 6.47
N LYS A 327 33.57 7.52 7.58
CA LYS A 327 34.16 8.19 8.75
C LYS A 327 35.69 8.18 8.73
N ARG A 328 36.28 7.62 7.68
CA ARG A 328 37.73 7.54 7.50
C ARG A 328 38.31 8.90 7.14
N SER A 329 39.57 9.09 7.47
CA SER A 329 40.38 10.21 7.01
C SER A 329 40.51 10.17 5.49
N LEU A 330 40.79 11.33 4.88
CA LEU A 330 41.04 11.44 3.43
C LEU A 330 42.26 10.59 3.01
N TYR A 331 43.25 10.45 3.90
CA TYR A 331 44.42 9.60 3.69
C TYR A 331 44.06 8.11 3.65
N GLU A 332 43.31 7.61 4.64
CA GLU A 332 42.86 6.20 4.63
C GLU A 332 42.04 5.87 3.39
N GLU A 333 41.17 6.80 2.98
CA GLU A 333 40.34 6.66 1.79
C GLU A 333 41.20 6.61 0.51
N SER A 334 42.24 7.43 0.40
CA SER A 334 43.15 7.46 -0.76
C SER A 334 44.01 6.19 -0.88
N VAL A 335 44.50 5.68 0.24
CA VAL A 335 45.24 4.41 0.29
C VAL A 335 44.33 3.25 -0.11
N ARG A 336 43.11 3.20 0.44
CA ARG A 336 42.12 2.15 0.17
C ARG A 336 41.71 2.07 -1.30
N GLU A 337 41.55 3.21 -1.97
CA GLU A 337 41.25 3.26 -3.40
C GLU A 337 42.48 3.01 -4.31
N GLY A 338 43.66 2.74 -3.71
CA GLY A 338 44.91 2.52 -4.42
C GLY A 338 45.41 3.76 -5.17
N PHE A 339 45.03 4.95 -4.73
CA PHE A 339 45.29 6.19 -5.45
C PHE A 339 46.59 6.86 -4.96
N THR A 340 47.72 6.23 -5.26
CA THR A 340 49.06 6.59 -4.75
C THR A 340 49.40 8.07 -4.93
N GLU A 341 49.12 8.64 -6.10
CA GLU A 341 49.44 10.05 -6.38
C GLU A 341 48.70 11.01 -5.44
N MET A 342 47.43 10.73 -5.13
CA MET A 342 46.64 11.53 -4.19
C MET A 342 47.11 11.32 -2.74
N THR A 343 47.46 10.09 -2.38
CA THR A 343 48.05 9.77 -1.06
C THR A 343 49.32 10.59 -0.82
N ASP A 344 50.24 10.61 -1.79
CA ASP A 344 51.48 11.38 -1.69
C ASP A 344 51.21 12.88 -1.63
N LEU A 345 50.23 13.36 -2.39
CA LEU A 345 49.82 14.76 -2.36
C LEU A 345 49.28 15.16 -0.98
N LEU A 346 48.38 14.36 -0.40
CA LEU A 346 47.85 14.59 0.94
C LEU A 346 48.97 14.62 2.00
N LEU A 347 49.92 13.68 1.94
CA LEU A 347 51.08 13.64 2.84
C LEU A 347 51.95 14.89 2.75
N ARG A 348 52.26 15.35 1.53
CA ARG A 348 53.06 16.57 1.32
C ARG A 348 52.44 17.81 1.96
N HIS A 349 51.12 17.84 2.09
CA HIS A 349 50.38 18.92 2.72
C HIS A 349 50.05 18.68 4.20
N GLY A 350 50.58 17.62 4.81
CA GLY A 350 50.49 17.36 6.24
C GLY A 350 49.36 16.41 6.66
N ALA A 351 48.87 15.55 5.75
CA ALA A 351 47.96 14.48 6.13
C ALA A 351 48.62 13.52 7.12
N ILE A 352 47.86 13.10 8.14
CA ILE A 352 48.34 12.15 9.16
C ILE A 352 48.23 10.73 8.58
N PRO A 353 49.36 9.99 8.43
CA PRO A 353 49.30 8.61 7.96
C PRO A 353 48.55 7.73 8.96
N ALA A 354 47.63 6.91 8.45
CA ALA A 354 46.96 5.87 9.22
C ALA A 354 46.93 4.58 8.38
N VAL A 355 47.18 3.44 9.03
CA VAL A 355 47.06 2.13 8.38
C VAL A 355 45.57 1.83 8.26
N PRO A 356 45.01 1.66 7.04
CA PRO A 356 43.60 1.32 6.91
C PRO A 356 43.36 -0.04 7.55
N ILE A 357 42.59 -0.07 8.62
CA ILE A 357 42.08 -1.33 9.17
C ILE A 357 40.93 -1.75 8.28
N LEU A 358 41.18 -2.76 7.44
CA LEU A 358 40.15 -3.41 6.63
C LEU A 358 39.38 -4.37 7.53
N ASP A 359 38.06 -4.35 7.43
CA ASP A 359 37.27 -5.45 7.97
C ASP A 359 37.43 -6.71 7.09
N ASP A 360 36.95 -7.86 7.58
CA ASP A 360 37.12 -9.15 6.89
C ASP A 360 36.53 -9.15 5.47
N ARG A 361 35.44 -8.41 5.25
CA ARG A 361 34.78 -8.28 3.95
C ARG A 361 35.60 -7.40 3.01
N GLU A 362 36.12 -6.29 3.50
CA GLU A 362 36.99 -5.40 2.74
C GLU A 362 38.31 -6.09 2.37
N ALA A 363 38.87 -6.90 3.28
CA ALA A 363 40.06 -7.72 3.02
C ALA A 363 39.81 -8.79 1.93
N PHE A 364 38.63 -9.43 1.94
CA PHE A 364 38.21 -10.34 0.87
C PHE A 364 38.12 -9.63 -0.48
N ILE A 365 37.46 -8.47 -0.55
CA ILE A 365 37.34 -7.69 -1.79
C ILE A 365 38.73 -7.29 -2.29
N ASP A 366 39.60 -6.81 -1.42
CA ASP A 366 41.00 -6.46 -1.78
C ASP A 366 41.76 -7.67 -2.36
N ALA A 367 41.67 -8.84 -1.73
CA ALA A 367 42.26 -10.08 -2.24
C ALA A 367 41.75 -10.43 -3.65
N CYS A 368 40.45 -10.32 -3.90
CA CYS A 368 39.87 -10.51 -5.23
C CYS A 368 40.42 -9.51 -6.24
N PHE A 369 40.56 -8.23 -5.88
CA PHE A 369 41.06 -7.19 -6.78
C PHE A 369 42.55 -7.32 -7.12
N ARG A 370 43.34 -7.90 -6.20
CA ARG A 370 44.73 -8.32 -6.42
C ARG A 370 44.85 -9.65 -7.18
N LEU A 371 43.72 -10.31 -7.47
CA LEU A 371 43.65 -11.66 -8.05
C LEU A 371 44.38 -12.72 -7.19
N ASP A 372 44.46 -12.48 -5.88
CA ASP A 372 45.06 -13.39 -4.92
C ASP A 372 44.03 -14.44 -4.51
N ARG A 373 43.91 -15.47 -5.34
CA ARG A 373 42.95 -16.57 -5.12
C ARG A 373 43.11 -17.23 -3.75
N ALA A 374 44.35 -17.46 -3.31
CA ALA A 374 44.61 -18.16 -2.07
C ALA A 374 44.12 -17.35 -0.85
N ALA A 375 44.35 -16.03 -0.86
CA ALA A 375 43.82 -15.15 0.17
C ALA A 375 42.29 -15.03 0.10
N ALA A 376 41.71 -14.90 -1.10
CA ALA A 376 40.26 -14.86 -1.27
C ALA A 376 39.58 -16.14 -0.77
N GLU A 377 40.11 -17.32 -1.11
CA GLU A 377 39.63 -18.62 -0.61
C GLU A 377 39.80 -18.78 0.90
N ALA A 378 40.87 -18.21 1.48
CA ALA A 378 41.05 -18.20 2.93
C ALA A 378 39.93 -17.40 3.61
N HIS A 379 39.65 -16.19 3.13
CA HIS A 379 38.53 -15.40 3.65
C HIS A 379 37.18 -16.09 3.47
N LEU A 380 36.95 -16.78 2.35
CA LEU A 380 35.69 -17.53 2.12
C LEU A 380 35.52 -18.76 3.02
N ARG A 381 36.62 -19.38 3.49
CA ARG A 381 36.52 -20.47 4.47
C ARG A 381 35.98 -19.98 5.80
N ASP A 382 36.41 -18.79 6.23
CA ASP A 382 35.98 -18.20 7.49
C ASP A 382 34.64 -17.46 7.35
N HIS A 383 34.35 -16.91 6.16
CA HIS A 383 33.18 -16.10 5.85
C HIS A 383 32.48 -16.52 4.53
N PRO A 384 31.84 -17.69 4.49
CA PRO A 384 31.15 -18.17 3.29
C PRO A 384 29.99 -17.26 2.84
N GLU A 385 29.43 -16.45 3.74
CA GLU A 385 28.37 -15.49 3.44
C GLU A 385 28.79 -14.39 2.47
N PHE A 386 30.10 -14.16 2.25
CA PHE A 386 30.57 -13.17 1.28
C PHE A 386 30.20 -13.54 -0.15
N LEU A 387 30.00 -14.83 -0.47
CA LEU A 387 29.47 -15.27 -1.76
C LEU A 387 28.03 -14.80 -2.01
N GLN A 388 27.30 -14.41 -0.97
CA GLN A 388 25.95 -13.85 -1.07
C GLN A 388 25.94 -12.31 -1.00
N SER A 389 27.11 -11.66 -1.00
CA SER A 389 27.24 -10.21 -1.04
C SER A 389 27.46 -9.69 -2.47
N THR A 390 26.73 -8.64 -2.84
CA THR A 390 26.90 -7.95 -4.13
C THR A 390 28.14 -7.07 -4.21
N ASP A 391 28.76 -6.74 -3.08
CA ASP A 391 29.77 -5.68 -2.98
C ASP A 391 30.96 -5.89 -3.93
N ALA A 392 31.50 -7.11 -3.98
CA ALA A 392 32.66 -7.45 -4.80
C ALA A 392 32.35 -7.35 -6.31
N MET A 393 31.21 -7.93 -6.74
CA MET A 393 30.77 -7.89 -8.14
C MET A 393 30.46 -6.46 -8.58
N PHE A 394 29.77 -5.69 -7.76
CA PHE A 394 29.42 -4.30 -8.09
C PHE A 394 30.67 -3.41 -8.12
N ALA A 395 31.64 -3.65 -7.23
CA ALA A 395 32.92 -2.98 -7.26
C ALA A 395 33.70 -3.30 -8.55
N ALA A 396 33.73 -4.57 -8.98
CA ALA A 396 34.42 -5.00 -10.19
C ALA A 396 33.77 -4.45 -11.46
N ALA A 397 32.43 -4.44 -11.51
CA ALA A 397 31.67 -3.85 -12.61
C ALA A 397 31.93 -2.34 -12.75
N ARG A 398 31.93 -1.59 -11.64
CA ARG A 398 32.22 -0.15 -11.66
C ARG A 398 33.63 0.20 -12.15
N ARG A 399 34.57 -0.74 -12.09
CA ARG A 399 35.98 -0.57 -12.49
C ARG A 399 36.33 -1.27 -13.81
N ASP A 400 35.34 -1.82 -14.51
CA ASP A 400 35.49 -2.63 -15.73
C ASP A 400 36.60 -3.71 -15.61
N ARG A 401 36.56 -4.46 -14.51
CA ARG A 401 37.51 -5.55 -14.20
C ARG A 401 36.91 -6.93 -14.47
N PRO A 402 36.89 -7.41 -15.73
CA PRO A 402 36.33 -8.72 -16.08
C PRO A 402 37.12 -9.88 -15.45
N ASP A 403 38.42 -9.71 -15.25
CA ASP A 403 39.31 -10.67 -14.56
C ASP A 403 38.89 -10.92 -13.11
N VAL A 404 38.45 -9.88 -12.40
CA VAL A 404 37.93 -10.01 -11.03
C VAL A 404 36.55 -10.67 -11.03
N ILE A 405 35.68 -10.32 -11.99
CA ILE A 405 34.37 -10.98 -12.16
C ILE A 405 34.57 -12.48 -12.41
N GLU A 406 35.50 -12.83 -13.29
CA GLU A 406 35.84 -14.22 -13.59
C GLU A 406 36.30 -14.99 -12.34
N LEU A 407 37.24 -14.42 -11.59
CA LEU A 407 37.69 -15.00 -10.33
C LEU A 407 36.51 -15.19 -9.34
N LEU A 408 35.65 -14.18 -9.18
CA LEU A 408 34.49 -14.25 -8.28
C LEU A 408 33.50 -15.35 -8.68
N LEU A 409 33.21 -15.50 -9.97
CA LEU A 409 32.35 -16.58 -10.49
C LEU A 409 33.00 -17.96 -10.25
N GLU A 410 34.31 -18.09 -10.48
CA GLU A 410 35.06 -19.33 -10.22
C GLU A 410 35.15 -19.69 -8.73
N LEU A 411 35.11 -18.69 -7.84
CA LEU A 411 35.01 -18.88 -6.39
C LEU A 411 33.58 -19.26 -5.93
N GLY A 412 32.61 -19.36 -6.85
CA GLY A 412 31.24 -19.80 -6.58
C GLY A 412 30.25 -18.67 -6.30
N MET A 413 30.60 -17.42 -6.60
CA MET A 413 29.65 -16.31 -6.46
C MET A 413 28.53 -16.42 -7.51
N PRO A 414 27.24 -16.26 -7.15
CA PRO A 414 26.15 -16.36 -8.11
C PRO A 414 26.22 -15.28 -9.20
N LEU A 415 26.01 -15.68 -10.45
CA LEU A 415 25.97 -14.77 -11.60
C LEU A 415 24.87 -13.71 -11.45
N GLU A 416 23.70 -14.12 -10.97
CA GLU A 416 22.50 -13.28 -10.82
C GLU A 416 22.36 -12.63 -9.44
N ILE A 417 23.47 -12.47 -8.72
CA ILE A 417 23.46 -11.85 -7.42
C ILE A 417 22.88 -10.42 -7.51
N ALA A 418 21.94 -10.12 -6.62
CA ALA A 418 21.17 -8.89 -6.63
C ALA A 418 21.03 -8.29 -5.22
N ASP A 419 20.88 -6.97 -5.15
CA ASP A 419 20.60 -6.28 -3.89
C ASP A 419 19.09 -6.32 -3.54
N ARG A 420 18.69 -5.66 -2.45
CA ARG A 420 17.27 -5.61 -2.02
C ARG A 420 16.33 -4.93 -3.02
N ALA A 421 16.87 -4.12 -3.92
CA ALA A 421 16.12 -3.49 -5.00
C ALA A 421 16.20 -4.32 -6.30
N ASN A 422 16.69 -5.55 -6.27
CA ASN A 422 16.92 -6.38 -7.46
C ASN A 422 17.88 -5.73 -8.48
N THR A 423 18.76 -4.82 -8.02
CA THR A 423 19.85 -4.30 -8.85
C THR A 423 20.89 -5.39 -8.99
N ARG A 424 21.36 -5.66 -10.21
CA ARG A 424 22.34 -6.70 -10.53
C ARG A 424 23.65 -6.12 -11.05
N THR A 425 24.68 -6.96 -11.14
CA THR A 425 26.01 -6.58 -11.64
C THR A 425 25.95 -5.94 -13.03
N LEU A 426 25.05 -6.41 -13.90
CA LEU A 426 24.88 -5.86 -15.25
C LEU A 426 24.34 -4.42 -15.23
N HIS A 427 23.50 -4.02 -14.25
CA HIS A 427 23.07 -2.61 -14.10
C HIS A 427 24.27 -1.70 -13.79
N HIS A 428 25.14 -2.11 -12.86
CA HIS A 428 26.35 -1.36 -12.52
C HIS A 428 27.34 -1.28 -13.67
N ALA A 429 27.51 -2.37 -14.43
CA ALA A 429 28.33 -2.37 -15.63
C ALA A 429 27.76 -1.41 -16.67
N ALA A 430 26.43 -1.42 -16.85
CA ALA A 430 25.73 -0.57 -17.80
C ALA A 430 25.88 0.93 -17.49
N ALA A 431 25.67 1.34 -16.23
CA ALA A 431 25.84 2.74 -15.81
C ALA A 431 27.29 3.23 -15.89
N SER A 432 28.27 2.32 -15.73
CA SER A 432 29.70 2.63 -15.74
C SER A 432 30.35 2.53 -17.12
N ASN A 433 29.59 2.19 -18.17
CA ASN A 433 30.11 1.86 -19.51
C ASN A 433 31.18 0.74 -19.49
N ALA A 434 31.06 -0.21 -18.57
CA ALA A 434 32.00 -1.31 -18.37
C ALA A 434 31.73 -2.45 -19.38
N LEU A 435 32.09 -2.21 -20.65
CA LEU A 435 31.79 -3.09 -21.77
C LEU A 435 32.41 -4.48 -21.61
N ARG A 436 33.62 -4.58 -21.04
CA ARG A 436 34.31 -5.86 -20.91
C ARG A 436 33.61 -6.74 -19.88
N VAL A 437 33.20 -6.16 -18.76
CA VAL A 437 32.39 -6.86 -17.75
C VAL A 437 31.03 -7.26 -18.32
N ALA A 438 30.31 -6.36 -18.99
CA ALA A 438 29.00 -6.67 -19.57
C ALA A 438 29.09 -7.82 -20.59
N LYS A 439 30.16 -7.85 -21.41
CA LYS A 439 30.43 -8.93 -22.35
C LYS A 439 30.62 -10.28 -21.64
N VAL A 440 31.47 -10.34 -20.61
CA VAL A 440 31.69 -11.58 -19.84
C VAL A 440 30.40 -12.07 -19.19
N LEU A 441 29.61 -11.16 -18.59
CA LEU A 441 28.34 -11.54 -17.95
C LEU A 441 27.35 -12.14 -18.95
N ILE A 442 27.16 -11.52 -20.12
CA ILE A 442 26.26 -12.03 -21.16
C ILE A 442 26.77 -13.34 -21.75
N GLU A 443 28.07 -13.48 -22.00
CA GLU A 443 28.69 -14.73 -22.46
C GLU A 443 28.51 -15.88 -21.45
N ARG A 444 28.44 -15.55 -20.15
CA ARG A 444 28.13 -16.49 -19.06
C ARG A 444 26.64 -16.74 -18.84
N GLY A 445 25.77 -16.15 -19.67
CA GLY A 445 24.33 -16.39 -19.65
C GLY A 445 23.55 -15.50 -18.68
N ALA A 446 24.07 -14.32 -18.33
CA ALA A 446 23.36 -13.40 -17.44
C ALA A 446 22.03 -12.92 -18.05
N GLU A 447 21.01 -12.75 -17.21
CA GLU A 447 19.73 -12.14 -17.59
C GLU A 447 19.98 -10.69 -18.06
N VAL A 448 19.52 -10.36 -19.28
CA VAL A 448 19.82 -9.07 -19.93
C VAL A 448 18.88 -7.95 -19.48
N ASP A 449 17.62 -8.28 -19.17
CA ASP A 449 16.57 -7.30 -18.84
C ASP A 449 15.97 -7.43 -17.42
N PRO A 450 16.76 -7.72 -16.36
CA PRO A 450 16.21 -7.69 -15.00
C PRO A 450 15.77 -6.27 -14.63
N ARG A 451 14.58 -6.16 -14.01
CA ARG A 451 14.01 -4.86 -13.59
C ARG A 451 14.27 -4.64 -12.11
N GLU A 452 14.87 -3.51 -11.78
CA GLU A 452 15.10 -3.11 -10.39
C GLU A 452 13.87 -2.39 -9.79
N ALA A 453 13.75 -2.39 -8.47
CA ALA A 453 12.53 -2.02 -7.76
C ALA A 453 12.34 -0.51 -7.56
N ASN A 454 13.40 0.31 -7.68
CA ASN A 454 13.32 1.75 -7.41
C ASN A 454 12.72 2.52 -8.58
N TYR A 455 13.09 2.18 -9.82
CA TYR A 455 12.68 2.87 -11.04
C TYR A 455 12.09 1.95 -12.12
N ASP A 456 11.96 0.65 -11.85
CA ASP A 456 11.52 -0.35 -12.82
C ASP A 456 12.40 -0.40 -14.08
N ALA A 457 13.70 -0.12 -13.91
CA ALA A 457 14.65 0.03 -15.03
C ALA A 457 15.46 -1.24 -15.31
N THR A 458 15.71 -1.48 -16.59
CA THR A 458 16.62 -2.55 -17.07
C THR A 458 18.07 -2.02 -17.17
N PRO A 459 19.09 -2.89 -17.33
CA PRO A 459 20.47 -2.45 -17.56
C PRO A 459 20.62 -1.51 -18.76
N ILE A 460 19.93 -1.77 -19.89
CA ILE A 460 19.95 -0.82 -21.03
C ILE A 460 19.28 0.52 -20.67
N GLY A 461 18.28 0.51 -19.78
CA GLY A 461 17.68 1.73 -19.22
C GLY A 461 18.66 2.55 -18.39
N TRP A 462 19.50 1.90 -17.56
CA TRP A 462 20.58 2.58 -16.82
C TRP A 462 21.64 3.16 -17.76
N ALA A 463 22.03 2.41 -18.80
CA ALA A 463 22.93 2.92 -19.83
C ALA A 463 22.33 4.11 -20.58
N ALA A 464 21.04 4.06 -20.90
CA ALA A 464 20.31 5.15 -21.56
C ALA A 464 20.23 6.41 -20.71
N HIS A 465 19.96 6.28 -19.40
CA HIS A 465 19.94 7.41 -18.47
C HIS A 465 21.32 8.10 -18.40
N GLY A 466 22.40 7.34 -18.35
CA GLY A 466 23.77 7.88 -18.36
C GLY A 466 24.34 8.24 -19.74
N ASP A 467 23.54 8.12 -20.82
CA ASP A 467 23.93 8.26 -22.23
C ASP A 467 25.25 7.53 -22.58
N ARG A 468 25.36 6.27 -22.12
CA ARG A 468 26.50 5.39 -22.38
C ARG A 468 26.37 4.78 -23.78
N THR A 469 26.62 5.57 -24.82
CA THR A 469 26.33 5.21 -26.23
C THR A 469 26.86 3.83 -26.62
N GLU A 470 28.12 3.53 -26.32
CA GLU A 470 28.73 2.23 -26.66
C GLU A 470 28.05 1.07 -25.93
N MET A 471 27.73 1.23 -24.65
CA MET A 471 26.98 0.25 -23.86
C MET A 471 25.55 0.07 -24.36
N ILE A 472 24.86 1.14 -24.75
CA ILE A 472 23.51 1.07 -25.32
C ILE A 472 23.56 0.29 -26.64
N GLU A 473 24.54 0.57 -27.51
CA GLU A 473 24.71 -0.15 -28.78
C GLU A 473 25.06 -1.63 -28.57
N PHE A 474 25.85 -1.94 -27.54
CA PHE A 474 26.15 -3.31 -27.16
C PHE A 474 24.91 -4.04 -26.63
N LEU A 475 24.22 -3.47 -25.63
CA LEU A 475 23.05 -4.09 -24.99
C LEU A 475 21.82 -4.16 -25.90
N SER A 476 21.65 -3.24 -26.85
CA SER A 476 20.49 -3.23 -27.76
C SER A 476 20.39 -4.49 -28.62
N ARG A 477 21.53 -5.15 -28.89
CA ARG A 477 21.61 -6.42 -29.63
C ARG A 477 20.94 -7.58 -28.88
N TYR A 478 20.86 -7.48 -27.55
CA TYR A 478 20.39 -8.55 -26.67
C TYR A 478 19.07 -8.19 -25.97
N SER A 479 18.90 -6.92 -25.59
CA SER A 479 17.74 -6.44 -24.83
C SER A 479 16.43 -6.57 -25.62
N ARG A 480 15.35 -6.72 -24.86
CA ARG A 480 13.95 -6.77 -25.28
C ARG A 480 13.14 -5.62 -24.67
N SER A 481 13.80 -4.63 -24.05
CA SER A 481 13.17 -3.46 -23.45
C SER A 481 12.53 -2.57 -24.52
N ILE A 482 11.25 -2.80 -24.82
CA ILE A 482 10.50 -2.07 -25.85
C ILE A 482 10.56 -0.55 -25.64
N TRP A 483 10.48 -0.10 -24.38
CA TRP A 483 10.56 1.30 -23.97
C TRP A 483 11.87 1.97 -24.40
N THR A 484 13.00 1.35 -24.04
CA THR A 484 14.32 1.92 -24.32
C THR A 484 14.67 1.82 -25.80
N LEU A 485 14.35 0.68 -26.43
CA LEU A 485 14.62 0.46 -27.85
C LEU A 485 13.81 1.42 -28.74
N ALA A 486 12.52 1.63 -28.41
CA ALA A 486 11.67 2.61 -29.08
C ALA A 486 12.23 4.02 -28.91
N PHE A 487 12.46 4.46 -27.67
CA PHE A 487 12.95 5.81 -27.37
C PHE A 487 14.29 6.12 -28.05
N ARG A 488 15.17 5.12 -28.18
CA ARG A 488 16.48 5.27 -28.85
C ARG A 488 16.43 5.11 -30.36
N GLY A 489 15.27 4.76 -30.94
CA GLY A 489 15.08 4.68 -32.39
C GLY A 489 15.70 3.44 -33.03
N TYR A 490 15.87 2.33 -32.30
CA TYR A 490 16.36 1.06 -32.86
C TYR A 490 15.24 0.32 -33.60
N VAL A 491 14.75 0.90 -34.71
CA VAL A 491 13.56 0.45 -35.46
C VAL A 491 13.62 -1.04 -35.81
N ASP A 492 14.73 -1.52 -36.38
CA ASP A 492 14.88 -2.93 -36.77
C ASP A 492 14.82 -3.87 -35.56
N ARG A 493 15.43 -3.46 -34.44
CA ARG A 493 15.38 -4.25 -33.21
C ARG A 493 13.98 -4.25 -32.59
N VAL A 494 13.27 -3.13 -32.61
CA VAL A 494 11.86 -3.05 -32.19
C VAL A 494 11.01 -4.00 -33.03
N ARG A 495 11.20 -4.01 -34.35
CA ARG A 495 10.52 -4.93 -35.27
C ARG A 495 10.77 -6.39 -34.90
N ASP A 496 12.03 -6.77 -34.70
CA ASP A 496 12.44 -8.13 -34.32
C ASP A 496 11.87 -8.58 -32.96
N VAL A 497 11.78 -7.66 -32.00
CA VAL A 497 11.26 -7.93 -30.65
C VAL A 497 9.74 -8.12 -30.71
N LEU A 498 9.01 -7.21 -31.36
CA LEU A 498 7.55 -7.29 -31.48
C LEU A 498 7.08 -8.49 -32.31
N GLN A 499 7.87 -8.93 -33.29
CA GLN A 499 7.56 -10.15 -34.05
C GLN A 499 7.58 -11.40 -33.17
N ARG A 500 8.44 -11.44 -32.14
CA ARG A 500 8.54 -12.60 -31.22
C ARG A 500 7.63 -12.45 -30.01
N GLU A 501 7.46 -11.24 -29.51
CA GLU A 501 6.74 -10.91 -28.27
C GLU A 501 5.81 -9.71 -28.51
N PRO A 502 4.68 -9.90 -29.23
CA PRO A 502 3.79 -8.81 -29.65
C PRO A 502 3.15 -8.07 -28.47
N ASP A 503 2.89 -8.76 -27.36
CA ASP A 503 2.26 -8.21 -26.16
C ASP A 503 3.05 -7.03 -25.56
N LEU A 504 4.36 -6.94 -25.82
CA LEU A 504 5.20 -5.81 -25.38
C LEU A 504 4.72 -4.47 -25.95
N ALA A 505 4.05 -4.44 -27.10
CA ALA A 505 3.49 -3.21 -27.67
C ALA A 505 2.33 -2.63 -26.83
N THR A 506 1.64 -3.47 -26.06
CA THR A 506 0.43 -3.13 -25.30
C THR A 506 0.68 -2.80 -23.84
N GLN A 507 1.94 -2.74 -23.41
CA GLN A 507 2.29 -2.46 -22.02
C GLN A 507 1.79 -1.08 -21.57
N VAL A 508 1.31 -1.00 -20.34
CA VAL A 508 0.86 0.24 -19.72
C VAL A 508 1.46 0.36 -18.33
N THR A 509 2.07 1.50 -18.01
CA THR A 509 2.61 1.76 -16.68
C THR A 509 1.48 2.07 -15.68
N ARG A 510 1.80 2.09 -14.37
CA ARG A 510 0.86 2.53 -13.31
C ARG A 510 0.38 3.98 -13.48
N GLU A 511 1.00 4.76 -14.35
CA GLU A 511 0.65 6.14 -14.64
C GLU A 511 -0.21 6.28 -15.90
N GLY A 512 -0.54 5.17 -16.58
CA GLY A 512 -1.27 5.19 -17.85
C GLY A 512 -0.41 5.61 -19.05
N ILE A 513 0.91 5.40 -18.96
CA ILE A 513 1.86 5.68 -20.05
C ILE A 513 2.06 4.39 -20.84
N THR A 514 2.13 4.47 -22.18
CA THR A 514 2.34 3.35 -23.10
C THR A 514 3.64 3.53 -23.89
N PRO A 515 4.18 2.49 -24.57
CA PRO A 515 5.35 2.65 -25.43
C PRO A 515 5.20 3.74 -26.49
N LEU A 516 3.96 4.07 -26.92
CA LEU A 516 3.66 5.15 -27.86
C LEU A 516 4.04 6.54 -27.34
N TRP A 517 4.26 6.72 -26.05
CA TRP A 517 4.71 7.99 -25.50
C TRP A 517 6.24 8.16 -25.63
N TRP A 518 7.00 7.06 -25.61
CA TRP A 518 8.47 7.06 -25.49
C TRP A 518 9.10 6.87 -26.88
N LEU A 519 8.89 7.86 -27.75
CA LEU A 519 9.32 7.85 -29.15
C LEU A 519 10.61 8.65 -29.39
N PRO A 520 11.45 8.26 -30.37
CA PRO A 520 12.69 8.97 -30.68
C PRO A 520 12.41 10.39 -31.20
N ASP A 521 13.41 11.27 -31.15
CA ASP A 521 13.24 12.67 -31.58
C ASP A 521 13.24 12.89 -33.10
N GLU A 522 13.72 11.90 -33.86
CA GLU A 522 13.67 11.88 -35.32
C GLU A 522 12.28 11.42 -35.75
N GLU A 523 11.49 12.34 -36.30
CA GLU A 523 10.06 12.13 -36.56
C GLU A 523 9.79 10.98 -37.56
N GLU A 524 10.67 10.79 -38.55
CA GLU A 524 10.62 9.65 -39.47
C GLU A 524 10.71 8.31 -38.74
N LYS A 525 11.72 8.13 -37.87
CA LYS A 525 11.88 6.91 -37.07
C LYS A 525 10.75 6.75 -36.05
N ALA A 526 10.26 7.85 -35.49
CA ALA A 526 9.14 7.83 -34.56
C ALA A 526 7.87 7.32 -35.23
N LEU A 527 7.58 7.78 -36.45
CA LEU A 527 6.46 7.28 -37.25
C LEU A 527 6.59 5.79 -37.54
N GLU A 528 7.77 5.32 -37.97
CA GLU A 528 8.00 3.89 -38.20
C GLU A 528 7.73 3.04 -36.94
N ILE A 529 8.19 3.50 -35.78
CA ILE A 529 7.96 2.82 -34.49
C ILE A 529 6.48 2.87 -34.09
N VAL A 530 5.80 3.99 -34.33
CA VAL A 530 4.34 4.11 -34.11
C VAL A 530 3.59 3.09 -34.96
N GLU A 531 3.92 2.95 -36.25
CA GLU A 531 3.29 1.93 -37.10
C GLU A 531 3.54 0.52 -36.58
N LEU A 532 4.78 0.21 -36.16
CA LEU A 532 5.12 -1.08 -35.57
C LEU A 532 4.31 -1.37 -34.29
N LEU A 533 4.20 -0.40 -33.39
CA LEU A 533 3.45 -0.56 -32.13
C LEU A 533 1.94 -0.70 -32.38
N LEU A 534 1.37 0.14 -33.25
CA LEU A 534 -0.05 0.09 -33.61
C LEU A 534 -0.41 -1.22 -34.32
N ALA A 535 0.45 -1.72 -35.22
CA ALA A 535 0.26 -3.00 -35.89
C ALA A 535 0.23 -4.20 -34.92
N HIS A 536 0.83 -4.05 -33.74
CA HIS A 536 0.83 -5.06 -32.67
C HIS A 536 -0.12 -4.71 -31.51
N GLY A 537 -1.12 -3.87 -31.75
CA GLY A 537 -2.24 -3.66 -30.83
C GLY A 537 -2.06 -2.56 -29.78
N ALA A 538 -1.04 -1.71 -29.90
CA ALA A 538 -0.91 -0.55 -29.01
C ALA A 538 -2.12 0.39 -29.17
N ASP A 539 -2.73 0.78 -28.06
CA ASP A 539 -3.89 1.68 -28.05
C ASP A 539 -3.44 3.15 -27.88
N PRO A 540 -3.60 4.01 -28.91
CA PRO A 540 -3.21 5.41 -28.84
C PRO A 540 -4.17 6.26 -27.99
N SER A 541 -5.34 5.73 -27.62
CA SER A 541 -6.37 6.45 -26.85
C SER A 541 -6.13 6.42 -25.34
N ILE A 542 -5.19 5.59 -24.85
CA ILE A 542 -4.85 5.48 -23.43
C ILE A 542 -4.37 6.84 -22.92
N LYS A 543 -4.99 7.25 -21.81
CA LYS A 543 -4.67 8.49 -21.11
C LYS A 543 -3.85 8.20 -19.86
N ASN A 544 -2.86 9.05 -19.61
CA ASN A 544 -2.14 9.03 -18.36
C ASN A 544 -3.01 9.60 -17.20
N LYS A 545 -2.49 9.58 -15.98
CA LYS A 545 -3.16 10.14 -14.78
C LYS A 545 -3.57 11.62 -14.90
N GLU A 546 -2.97 12.36 -15.82
CA GLU A 546 -3.25 13.77 -16.07
C GLU A 546 -4.25 13.97 -17.22
N GLY A 547 -4.79 12.88 -17.78
CA GLY A 547 -5.79 12.90 -18.85
C GLY A 547 -5.21 13.12 -20.25
N ARG A 548 -3.87 13.14 -20.40
CA ARG A 548 -3.16 13.34 -21.68
C ARG A 548 -2.97 12.01 -22.40
N THR A 549 -2.97 12.01 -23.73
CA THR A 549 -2.70 10.86 -24.61
C THR A 549 -1.27 10.90 -25.17
N ALA A 550 -0.85 9.81 -25.83
CA ALA A 550 0.41 9.78 -26.57
C ALA A 550 0.46 10.86 -27.67
N ALA A 551 -0.69 11.16 -28.29
CA ALA A 551 -0.80 12.22 -29.29
C ALA A 551 -0.60 13.62 -28.66
N ASP A 552 -1.17 13.87 -27.48
CA ASP A 552 -0.98 15.13 -26.76
C ASP A 552 0.50 15.34 -26.39
N TRP A 553 1.19 14.26 -26.01
CA TRP A 553 2.62 14.30 -25.73
C TRP A 553 3.47 14.57 -26.98
N ALA A 554 3.17 13.90 -28.09
CA ALA A 554 3.80 14.16 -29.38
C ALA A 554 3.58 15.61 -29.85
N LEU A 555 2.36 16.14 -29.66
CA LEU A 555 2.03 17.52 -29.98
C LEU A 555 2.78 18.51 -29.08
N LYS A 556 2.90 18.23 -27.77
CA LYS A 556 3.70 19.04 -26.85
C LYS A 556 5.15 19.14 -27.34
N ARG A 557 5.72 18.04 -27.84
CA ARG A 557 7.06 17.99 -28.44
C ARG A 557 7.13 18.66 -29.83
N GLY A 558 6.02 19.08 -30.43
CA GLY A 558 5.98 19.64 -31.78
C GLY A 558 6.12 18.61 -32.91
N MET A 559 5.91 17.32 -32.61
CA MET A 559 5.93 16.21 -33.58
C MET A 559 4.54 16.02 -34.19
N ARG A 560 4.20 16.86 -35.17
CA ARG A 560 2.83 16.99 -35.70
C ARG A 560 2.38 15.78 -36.48
N ASP A 561 3.27 15.15 -37.25
CA ASP A 561 2.90 14.01 -38.09
C ASP A 561 2.65 12.78 -37.21
N VAL A 562 3.48 12.60 -36.17
CA VAL A 562 3.28 11.58 -35.14
C VAL A 562 1.96 11.83 -34.38
N ALA A 563 1.73 13.06 -33.93
CA ALA A 563 0.50 13.41 -33.21
C ALA A 563 -0.75 13.20 -34.09
N ALA A 564 -0.70 13.60 -35.36
CA ALA A 564 -1.78 13.39 -36.32
C ALA A 564 -2.04 11.89 -36.54
N ARG A 565 -0.98 11.08 -36.66
CA ARG A 565 -1.11 9.64 -36.85
C ARG A 565 -1.70 8.93 -35.63
N LEU A 566 -1.33 9.35 -34.42
CA LEU A 566 -1.87 8.84 -33.15
C LEU A 566 -3.31 9.33 -32.89
N SER A 567 -3.66 10.53 -33.36
CA SER A 567 -5.01 11.11 -33.23
C SER A 567 -5.99 10.60 -34.28
N ALA A 568 -5.49 10.08 -35.40
CA ALA A 568 -6.32 9.46 -36.42
C ALA A 568 -7.10 8.31 -35.78
N ARG A 569 -8.44 8.41 -35.77
CA ARG A 569 -9.33 7.40 -35.20
C ARG A 569 -8.97 6.04 -35.78
N VAL A 570 -8.32 5.21 -34.96
CA VAL A 570 -8.48 3.78 -35.11
C VAL A 570 -9.93 3.55 -34.72
N THR A 571 -10.76 3.20 -35.70
CA THR A 571 -12.08 2.61 -35.46
C THR A 571 -11.85 1.25 -34.79
N THR A 572 -11.49 1.25 -33.51
CA THR A 572 -11.67 0.07 -32.67
C THR A 572 -13.13 0.07 -32.26
N GLU A 573 -13.91 -0.83 -32.86
CA GLU A 573 -15.19 -1.24 -32.28
C GLU A 573 -14.99 -1.55 -30.80
N PRO A 574 -15.93 -1.16 -29.89
CA PRO A 574 -15.88 -1.65 -28.53
C PRO A 574 -15.83 -3.18 -28.60
N ALA A 575 -14.81 -3.74 -27.95
CA ALA A 575 -14.51 -5.16 -28.06
C ALA A 575 -15.82 -5.96 -27.87
N PRO A 576 -16.21 -6.86 -28.80
CA PRO A 576 -17.53 -7.46 -28.81
C PRO A 576 -17.83 -8.07 -27.44
N VAL A 577 -19.08 -8.10 -26.97
CA VAL A 577 -19.45 -8.68 -25.66
C VAL A 577 -18.82 -10.08 -25.45
N ALA A 578 -18.64 -10.83 -26.55
CA ALA A 578 -17.86 -12.07 -26.60
C ALA A 578 -16.43 -11.93 -26.03
N SER A 579 -15.67 -10.90 -26.41
CA SER A 579 -14.30 -10.61 -25.94
C SER A 579 -14.21 -10.26 -24.45
N VAL A 580 -15.24 -9.62 -23.87
CA VAL A 580 -15.30 -9.30 -22.43
C VAL A 580 -15.58 -10.57 -21.63
N ILE A 581 -16.51 -11.41 -22.12
CA ILE A 581 -16.78 -12.73 -21.56
C ILE A 581 -15.53 -13.59 -21.63
N GLU A 582 -14.87 -13.68 -22.80
CA GLU A 582 -13.60 -14.40 -22.98
C GLU A 582 -12.51 -13.91 -22.03
N ARG A 583 -12.40 -12.60 -21.80
CA ARG A 583 -11.45 -12.04 -20.82
C ARG A 583 -11.76 -12.52 -19.40
N TYR A 584 -13.02 -12.52 -18.97
CA TYR A 584 -13.42 -13.00 -17.66
C TYR A 584 -13.28 -14.52 -17.52
N GLU A 585 -13.49 -15.28 -18.60
CA GLU A 585 -13.22 -16.71 -18.63
C GLU A 585 -11.73 -17.01 -18.51
N ARG A 586 -10.86 -16.24 -19.18
CA ARG A 586 -9.40 -16.36 -19.01
C ARG A 586 -9.01 -16.15 -17.56
N VAL A 587 -9.54 -15.11 -16.91
CA VAL A 587 -9.27 -14.84 -15.48
C VAL A 587 -9.75 -15.98 -14.58
N ALA A 588 -10.93 -16.56 -14.83
CA ALA A 588 -11.41 -17.72 -14.07
C ALA A 588 -10.51 -18.96 -14.25
N ASN A 589 -10.03 -19.20 -15.47
CA ASN A 589 -9.06 -20.28 -15.75
C ASN A 589 -7.73 -20.03 -15.03
N ASP A 590 -7.21 -18.81 -15.08
CA ASP A 590 -5.96 -18.43 -14.44
C ASP A 590 -6.09 -18.51 -12.91
N LEU A 591 -7.21 -18.07 -12.33
CA LEU A 591 -7.52 -18.25 -10.91
C LEU A 591 -7.42 -19.73 -10.49
N THR A 592 -7.93 -20.64 -11.32
CA THR A 592 -7.88 -22.08 -11.06
C THR A 592 -6.44 -22.62 -11.08
N ARG A 593 -5.67 -22.26 -12.12
CA ARG A 593 -4.26 -22.65 -12.27
C ARG A 593 -3.38 -22.08 -11.16
N ALA A 594 -3.51 -20.78 -10.88
CA ALA A 594 -2.78 -20.10 -9.83
C ALA A 594 -3.08 -20.73 -8.46
N TYR A 595 -4.34 -21.06 -8.18
CA TYR A 595 -4.73 -21.72 -6.94
C TYR A 595 -4.05 -23.09 -6.78
N ASP A 596 -4.09 -23.94 -7.81
CA ASP A 596 -3.62 -25.33 -7.73
C ASP A 596 -2.09 -25.48 -7.72
N SER A 597 -1.38 -24.70 -8.54
CA SER A 597 0.06 -24.91 -8.77
C SER A 597 0.94 -23.69 -8.52
N GLY A 598 0.36 -22.53 -8.20
CA GLY A 598 1.11 -21.28 -8.05
C GLY A 598 1.71 -20.80 -9.37
N ASP A 599 1.06 -21.14 -10.49
CA ASP A 599 1.47 -20.79 -11.84
C ASP A 599 1.78 -19.29 -11.96
N ALA A 600 3.03 -18.96 -12.28
CA ALA A 600 3.53 -17.58 -12.28
C ALA A 600 2.84 -16.70 -13.35
N ALA A 601 2.51 -17.26 -14.52
CA ALA A 601 1.81 -16.53 -15.57
C ALA A 601 0.35 -16.27 -15.18
N ALA A 602 -0.30 -17.25 -14.54
CA ALA A 602 -1.65 -17.10 -14.02
C ALA A 602 -1.69 -16.07 -12.85
N LEU A 603 -0.70 -16.10 -11.95
CA LEU A 603 -0.58 -15.10 -10.87
C LEU A 603 -0.37 -13.69 -11.41
N GLU A 604 0.42 -13.54 -12.47
CA GLU A 604 0.62 -12.25 -13.13
C GLU A 604 -0.65 -11.77 -13.85
N SER A 605 -1.38 -12.66 -14.53
CA SER A 605 -2.69 -12.38 -15.15
C SER A 605 -3.71 -11.91 -14.09
N ILE A 606 -3.79 -12.58 -12.94
CA ILE A 606 -4.65 -12.19 -11.81
C ILE A 606 -4.21 -10.84 -11.23
N ARG A 607 -2.90 -10.63 -11.03
CA ARG A 607 -2.33 -9.35 -10.57
C ARG A 607 -2.71 -8.20 -11.50
N GLN A 608 -2.65 -8.40 -12.81
CA GLN A 608 -3.05 -7.40 -13.80
C GLN A 608 -4.57 -7.18 -13.80
N HIS A 609 -5.36 -8.25 -13.66
CA HIS A 609 -6.82 -8.15 -13.66
C HIS A 609 -7.38 -7.42 -12.43
N TYR A 610 -6.83 -7.71 -11.26
CA TYR A 610 -7.29 -7.17 -9.98
C TYR A 610 -6.47 -5.96 -9.49
N ASN A 611 -5.38 -5.61 -10.19
CA ASN A 611 -4.45 -4.54 -9.83
C ASN A 611 -3.95 -4.62 -8.38
N LEU A 612 -3.64 -5.83 -7.92
CA LEU A 612 -3.15 -6.12 -6.57
C LEU A 612 -1.87 -6.95 -6.64
N PRO A 613 -0.87 -6.72 -5.77
CA PRO A 613 0.19 -7.69 -5.57
C PRO A 613 -0.43 -8.95 -4.96
N VAL A 614 -0.52 -10.03 -5.74
CA VAL A 614 -1.09 -11.30 -5.31
C VAL A 614 0.00 -12.35 -5.35
N THR A 615 0.41 -12.86 -4.20
CA THR A 615 1.24 -14.06 -4.11
C THR A 615 0.39 -15.31 -4.32
N TRP A 616 1.04 -16.46 -4.51
CA TRP A 616 0.31 -17.73 -4.55
C TRP A 616 -0.50 -17.98 -3.28
N GLU A 617 0.10 -17.71 -2.13
CA GLU A 617 -0.56 -17.85 -0.83
C GLU A 617 -1.74 -16.89 -0.70
N ASP A 618 -1.66 -15.72 -1.34
CA ASP A 618 -2.77 -14.79 -1.38
C ASP A 618 -3.97 -15.29 -2.19
N VAL A 619 -3.73 -15.84 -3.38
CA VAL A 619 -4.80 -16.44 -4.19
C VAL A 619 -5.42 -17.61 -3.43
N ARG A 620 -4.60 -18.49 -2.84
CA ARG A 620 -5.12 -19.62 -2.05
C ARG A 620 -5.95 -19.18 -0.86
N SER A 621 -5.52 -18.13 -0.17
CA SER A 621 -6.25 -17.56 0.96
C SER A 621 -7.57 -16.93 0.54
N LEU A 622 -7.56 -16.12 -0.51
CA LEU A 622 -8.75 -15.43 -1.04
C LEU A 622 -9.82 -16.44 -1.49
N VAL A 623 -9.39 -17.46 -2.23
CA VAL A 623 -10.25 -18.56 -2.66
C VAL A 623 -10.76 -19.35 -1.45
N TRP A 624 -9.90 -19.69 -0.49
CA TRP A 624 -10.31 -20.36 0.74
C TRP A 624 -11.37 -19.56 1.53
N GLN A 625 -11.23 -18.24 1.64
CA GLN A 625 -12.19 -17.38 2.34
C GLN A 625 -13.55 -17.28 1.64
N ARG A 626 -13.59 -17.36 0.30
CA ARG A 626 -14.81 -17.08 -0.47
C ARG A 626 -15.45 -18.30 -1.12
N VAL A 627 -14.72 -19.41 -1.24
CA VAL A 627 -15.16 -20.62 -1.94
C VAL A 627 -15.26 -21.77 -0.94
N ARG A 628 -16.48 -22.24 -0.70
CA ARG A 628 -16.72 -23.30 0.29
C ARG A 628 -16.20 -24.67 -0.13
N THR A 629 -16.37 -25.06 -1.39
CA THR A 629 -15.92 -26.37 -1.90
C THR A 629 -14.44 -26.58 -1.56
N VAL A 630 -13.66 -25.52 -1.71
CA VAL A 630 -12.27 -25.42 -1.31
C VAL A 630 -12.06 -25.58 0.20
N ARG A 631 -12.85 -24.88 1.04
CA ARG A 631 -12.80 -25.04 2.51
C ARG A 631 -13.08 -26.47 2.95
N GLU A 632 -14.10 -27.08 2.38
CA GLU A 632 -14.50 -28.46 2.70
C GLU A 632 -13.44 -29.47 2.28
N ALA A 633 -12.79 -29.23 1.15
CA ALA A 633 -11.68 -30.03 0.67
C ALA A 633 -10.38 -29.79 1.45
N LYS A 634 -10.38 -28.91 2.47
CA LYS A 634 -9.19 -28.51 3.23
C LYS A 634 -8.07 -27.96 2.33
N GLY A 635 -8.46 -27.35 1.20
CA GLY A 635 -7.56 -26.59 0.36
C GLY A 635 -6.65 -27.48 -0.46
N ARG A 636 -7.04 -28.75 -0.64
CA ARG A 636 -6.33 -29.70 -1.49
C ARG A 636 -6.25 -29.17 -2.93
N PRO A 637 -5.13 -29.40 -3.64
CA PRO A 637 -5.07 -29.13 -5.08
C PRO A 637 -6.21 -29.83 -5.83
N GLY A 638 -6.77 -29.15 -6.82
CA GLY A 638 -7.94 -29.57 -7.60
C GLY A 638 -9.29 -29.27 -6.93
N SER A 639 -9.30 -28.71 -5.73
CA SER A 639 -10.55 -28.40 -5.01
C SER A 639 -11.29 -27.15 -5.50
N PHE A 640 -10.63 -26.30 -6.28
CA PHE A 640 -11.21 -25.08 -6.84
C PHE A 640 -11.50 -25.32 -8.33
N ALA A 641 -12.74 -25.62 -8.69
CA ALA A 641 -13.08 -25.92 -10.08
C ALA A 641 -13.29 -24.63 -10.91
N LEU A 642 -13.16 -24.73 -12.23
CA LEU A 642 -13.43 -23.60 -13.14
C LEU A 642 -14.84 -23.00 -12.95
N ALA A 643 -15.84 -23.84 -12.66
CA ALA A 643 -17.19 -23.35 -12.36
C ALA A 643 -17.21 -22.46 -11.11
N ASP A 644 -16.50 -22.86 -10.04
CA ASP A 644 -16.35 -22.05 -8.82
C ASP A 644 -15.60 -20.76 -9.11
N ALA A 645 -14.57 -20.80 -9.97
CA ALA A 645 -13.79 -19.63 -10.37
C ALA A 645 -14.59 -18.65 -11.24
N LYS A 646 -15.47 -19.15 -12.12
CA LYS A 646 -16.39 -18.32 -12.90
C LYS A 646 -17.39 -17.61 -11.99
N ASP A 647 -17.98 -18.32 -11.05
CA ASP A 647 -18.88 -17.71 -10.06
C ASP A 647 -18.12 -16.74 -9.14
N PHE A 648 -16.85 -17.01 -8.82
CA PHE A 648 -15.99 -16.08 -8.09
C PHE A 648 -15.87 -14.74 -8.84
N VAL A 649 -15.53 -14.78 -10.13
CA VAL A 649 -15.42 -13.57 -10.98
C VAL A 649 -16.77 -12.85 -11.12
N ALA A 650 -17.87 -13.60 -11.19
CA ALA A 650 -19.21 -13.02 -11.25
C ALA A 650 -19.56 -12.27 -9.96
N ARG A 651 -19.25 -12.84 -8.79
CA ARG A 651 -19.47 -12.19 -7.48
C ARG A 651 -18.64 -10.93 -7.33
N ASP A 652 -17.40 -10.90 -7.81
CA ASP A 652 -16.58 -9.68 -7.81
C ASP A 652 -17.18 -8.54 -8.64
N ARG A 653 -18.11 -8.84 -9.55
CA ARG A 653 -18.86 -7.85 -10.34
C ARG A 653 -20.26 -7.57 -9.79
N GLY A 654 -20.63 -8.20 -8.68
CA GLY A 654 -21.92 -8.05 -8.02
C GLY A 654 -23.02 -8.98 -8.53
N PHE A 655 -22.67 -10.05 -9.26
CA PHE A 655 -23.62 -11.02 -9.81
C PHE A 655 -23.54 -12.37 -9.07
N GLY A 656 -24.69 -13.02 -8.85
CA GLY A 656 -24.78 -14.26 -8.07
C GLY A 656 -24.25 -15.52 -8.75
N SER A 657 -24.12 -15.49 -10.07
CA SER A 657 -23.57 -16.58 -10.85
C SER A 657 -22.97 -16.07 -12.16
N TRP A 658 -22.13 -16.90 -12.78
CA TRP A 658 -21.61 -16.66 -14.12
C TRP A 658 -22.72 -16.45 -15.16
N ALA A 659 -23.80 -17.23 -15.09
CA ALA A 659 -24.94 -17.10 -16.00
C ALA A 659 -25.63 -15.73 -15.90
N THR A 660 -25.79 -15.22 -14.67
CA THR A 660 -26.37 -13.90 -14.43
C THR A 660 -25.45 -12.79 -14.96
N LEU A 661 -24.14 -12.92 -14.77
CA LEU A 661 -23.16 -11.97 -15.33
C LEU A 661 -23.21 -11.95 -16.86
N THR A 662 -23.18 -13.09 -17.53
CA THR A 662 -23.17 -13.14 -19.01
C THR A 662 -24.47 -12.65 -19.61
N THR A 663 -25.61 -12.95 -19.00
CA THR A 663 -26.92 -12.39 -19.41
C THR A 663 -26.96 -10.87 -19.22
N ALA A 664 -26.43 -10.36 -18.11
CA ALA A 664 -26.37 -8.91 -17.86
C ALA A 664 -25.44 -8.19 -18.85
N LEU A 665 -24.27 -8.76 -19.15
CA LEU A 665 -23.34 -8.23 -20.15
C LEU A 665 -23.95 -8.22 -21.55
N ALA A 666 -24.70 -9.27 -21.92
CA ALA A 666 -25.45 -9.32 -23.17
C ALA A 666 -26.56 -8.26 -23.25
N ALA A 667 -27.11 -7.87 -22.09
CA ALA A 667 -28.08 -6.78 -21.95
C ALA A 667 -27.43 -5.39 -21.76
N GLY A 668 -26.10 -5.28 -21.83
CA GLY A 668 -25.36 -4.01 -21.69
C GLY A 668 -25.16 -3.53 -20.24
N VAL A 669 -25.44 -4.36 -19.24
CA VAL A 669 -25.25 -4.06 -17.82
C VAL A 669 -23.96 -4.70 -17.32
N SER A 670 -22.97 -3.89 -16.95
CA SER A 670 -21.61 -4.36 -16.61
C SER A 670 -21.31 -4.45 -15.11
N SER A 671 -22.08 -3.79 -14.24
CA SER A 671 -21.88 -3.84 -12.79
C SER A 671 -23.13 -3.45 -11.99
N VAL A 672 -23.19 -3.92 -10.74
CA VAL A 672 -24.20 -3.54 -9.74
C VAL A 672 -23.64 -2.44 -8.80
N GLY A 673 -24.51 -1.68 -8.13
CA GLY A 673 -24.12 -0.60 -7.21
C GLY A 673 -23.07 -1.01 -6.18
N ALA A 674 -22.15 -0.09 -5.87
CA ALA A 674 -20.89 -0.35 -5.17
C ALA A 674 -21.02 -0.77 -3.69
N TYR A 675 -22.09 -0.39 -3.00
CA TYR A 675 -22.23 -0.56 -1.55
C TYR A 675 -23.67 -0.90 -1.12
N ILE A 676 -23.82 -1.34 0.14
CA ILE A 676 -25.09 -1.55 0.84
C ILE A 676 -25.08 -0.70 2.12
N VAL A 677 -26.20 -0.02 2.40
CA VAL A 677 -26.42 0.73 3.65
C VAL A 677 -27.46 -0.02 4.48
N ASP A 678 -27.11 -0.34 5.71
CA ASP A 678 -28.07 -0.78 6.73
C ASP A 678 -28.47 0.44 7.57
N SER A 679 -29.70 0.91 7.38
CA SER A 679 -30.23 2.07 8.08
C SER A 679 -30.53 1.81 9.56
N LYS A 680 -30.75 0.54 9.97
CA LYS A 680 -31.01 0.19 11.37
C LYS A 680 -29.72 0.17 12.18
N GLU A 681 -28.66 -0.39 11.61
CA GLU A 681 -27.33 -0.44 12.25
C GLU A 681 -26.49 0.82 11.99
N ASN A 682 -27.02 1.76 11.21
CA ASN A 682 -26.31 2.94 10.71
C ASN A 682 -24.92 2.57 10.16
N SER A 683 -24.91 1.58 9.25
CA SER A 683 -23.68 0.99 8.72
C SER A 683 -23.66 0.96 7.20
N ILE A 684 -22.46 0.93 6.65
CA ILE A 684 -22.21 0.78 5.22
C ILE A 684 -21.14 -0.28 5.00
N ARG A 685 -21.27 -1.06 3.93
CA ARG A 685 -20.25 -2.03 3.50
C ARG A 685 -20.16 -2.14 1.97
N PRO A 686 -18.99 -2.44 1.41
CA PRO A 686 -18.83 -2.77 -0.01
C PRO A 686 -19.70 -3.95 -0.44
N ARG A 687 -20.22 -3.88 -1.67
CA ARG A 687 -21.00 -4.97 -2.30
C ARG A 687 -20.20 -5.77 -3.33
N ARG A 688 -19.18 -5.15 -3.88
CA ARG A 688 -18.23 -5.71 -4.86
C ARG A 688 -16.82 -5.23 -4.55
N ALA A 689 -15.85 -5.64 -5.36
CA ALA A 689 -14.53 -5.03 -5.33
C ALA A 689 -14.63 -3.53 -5.72
N LEU A 690 -14.01 -2.65 -4.93
CA LEU A 690 -14.10 -1.19 -5.10
C LEU A 690 -12.81 -0.62 -5.69
N ASP A 691 -12.98 0.30 -6.62
CA ASP A 691 -11.89 1.19 -7.04
C ASP A 691 -11.84 2.47 -6.16
N ASP A 692 -10.89 3.36 -6.43
CA ASP A 692 -10.73 4.59 -5.67
C ASP A 692 -11.93 5.56 -5.79
N ASN A 693 -12.67 5.52 -6.90
CA ASN A 693 -13.84 6.38 -7.11
C ASN A 693 -15.06 5.83 -6.35
N ASP A 694 -15.21 4.51 -6.31
CA ASP A 694 -16.20 3.85 -5.47
C ASP A 694 -15.97 4.16 -3.98
N TRP A 695 -14.70 4.13 -3.53
CA TRP A 695 -14.35 4.53 -2.16
C TRP A 695 -14.66 5.99 -1.87
N ASN A 696 -14.40 6.91 -2.81
CA ASN A 696 -14.79 8.31 -2.67
C ASN A 696 -16.31 8.47 -2.58
N THR A 697 -17.07 7.65 -3.30
CA THR A 697 -18.53 7.62 -3.24
C THR A 697 -19.00 7.16 -1.87
N ILE A 698 -18.48 6.05 -1.34
CA ILE A 698 -18.80 5.56 0.02
C ILE A 698 -18.49 6.63 1.06
N ILE A 699 -17.32 7.25 1.02
CA ILE A 699 -16.91 8.31 1.96
C ILE A 699 -17.86 9.51 1.88
N THR A 700 -18.31 9.89 0.69
CA THR A 700 -19.27 10.98 0.49
C THR A 700 -20.61 10.64 1.13
N VAL A 701 -21.15 9.45 0.85
CA VAL A 701 -22.42 8.97 1.40
C VAL A 701 -22.37 8.88 2.93
N MET A 702 -21.26 8.39 3.48
CA MET A 702 -21.05 8.34 4.93
C MET A 702 -21.12 9.73 5.55
N LYS A 703 -20.44 10.73 4.95
CA LYS A 703 -20.45 12.11 5.45
C LYS A 703 -21.83 12.75 5.37
N GLU A 704 -22.52 12.60 4.26
CA GLU A 704 -23.85 13.20 4.03
C GLU A 704 -24.91 12.60 4.95
N ARG A 705 -24.90 11.28 5.12
CA ARG A 705 -25.89 10.56 5.93
C ARG A 705 -25.46 10.34 7.38
N ARG A 706 -24.26 10.81 7.75
CA ARG A 706 -23.61 10.60 9.06
C ARG A 706 -23.62 9.14 9.51
N ILE A 707 -23.19 8.25 8.62
CA ILE A 707 -23.10 6.81 8.88
C ILE A 707 -21.95 6.53 9.85
N SER A 708 -22.26 5.95 11.01
CA SER A 708 -21.30 5.79 12.12
C SER A 708 -20.47 4.52 12.06
N SER A 709 -20.76 3.61 11.13
CA SER A 709 -20.14 2.29 11.06
C SER A 709 -19.72 1.94 9.63
N LEU A 710 -18.46 1.54 9.44
CA LEU A 710 -17.94 1.04 8.17
C LEU A 710 -17.35 -0.35 8.37
N ASP A 711 -17.85 -1.33 7.62
CA ASP A 711 -17.18 -2.61 7.40
C ASP A 711 -16.51 -2.55 6.03
N ALA A 712 -15.19 -2.65 5.98
CA ALA A 712 -14.42 -2.56 4.75
C ALA A 712 -14.44 -3.86 3.93
N ALA A 713 -15.02 -4.95 4.43
CA ALA A 713 -15.10 -6.25 3.76
C ALA A 713 -13.75 -6.73 3.20
N GLY A 714 -12.66 -6.48 3.95
CA GLY A 714 -11.29 -6.84 3.57
C GLY A 714 -10.66 -6.00 2.46
N GLN A 715 -11.25 -4.87 2.06
CA GLN A 715 -10.80 -4.06 0.92
C GLN A 715 -10.11 -2.76 1.32
N MET A 716 -9.84 -2.53 2.61
CA MET A 716 -9.18 -1.31 3.07
C MET A 716 -7.67 -1.32 2.74
N ASN A 717 -7.14 -0.14 2.44
CA ASN A 717 -5.70 0.11 2.33
C ASN A 717 -5.34 1.41 3.05
N ASP A 718 -4.04 1.70 3.19
CA ASP A 718 -3.54 2.89 3.90
C ASP A 718 -4.11 4.21 3.35
N ALA A 719 -4.21 4.36 2.03
CA ALA A 719 -4.68 5.57 1.38
C ALA A 719 -6.20 5.81 1.59
N VAL A 720 -7.01 4.75 1.56
CA VAL A 720 -8.44 4.82 1.88
C VAL A 720 -8.61 5.09 3.37
N LEU A 721 -7.86 4.40 4.24
CA LEU A 721 -7.94 4.59 5.69
C LEU A 721 -7.55 6.02 6.10
N ALA A 722 -6.56 6.62 5.45
CA ALA A 722 -6.19 8.02 5.63
C ALA A 722 -7.35 8.99 5.36
N ARG A 723 -8.20 8.70 4.35
CA ARG A 723 -9.39 9.49 4.02
C ARG A 723 -10.54 9.22 4.99
N VAL A 724 -10.78 7.95 5.34
CA VAL A 724 -11.80 7.53 6.31
C VAL A 724 -11.52 8.13 7.69
N SER A 725 -10.26 8.22 8.09
CA SER A 725 -9.83 8.77 9.39
C SER A 725 -10.17 10.25 9.61
N GLN A 726 -10.60 10.96 8.57
CA GLN A 726 -11.03 12.37 8.68
C GLN A 726 -12.48 12.51 9.16
N MET A 727 -13.21 11.40 9.35
CA MET A 727 -14.61 11.42 9.76
C MET A 727 -14.74 11.31 11.28
N ASP A 728 -15.27 12.36 11.88
CA ASP A 728 -15.45 12.54 13.33
C ASP A 728 -16.65 11.77 13.93
N HIS A 729 -17.53 11.23 13.09
CA HIS A 729 -18.77 10.55 13.51
C HIS A 729 -18.69 9.02 13.38
N VAL A 730 -17.60 8.50 12.83
CA VAL A 730 -17.39 7.05 12.72
C VAL A 730 -16.91 6.51 14.06
N THR A 731 -17.72 5.63 14.65
CA THR A 731 -17.46 5.02 15.97
C THR A 731 -17.19 3.52 15.88
N ARG A 732 -17.50 2.88 14.74
CA ARG A 732 -17.22 1.46 14.50
C ARG A 732 -16.50 1.27 13.17
N LEU A 733 -15.38 0.56 13.21
CA LEU A 733 -14.55 0.34 12.03
C LEU A 733 -14.12 -1.13 11.94
N GLY A 734 -14.71 -1.84 10.98
CA GLY A 734 -14.34 -3.20 10.60
C GLY A 734 -13.29 -3.18 9.51
N LEU A 735 -12.03 -3.44 9.86
CA LEU A 735 -10.91 -3.53 8.91
C LEU A 735 -10.50 -4.98 8.66
N GLY A 736 -11.23 -5.94 9.24
CA GLY A 736 -10.95 -7.36 9.14
C GLY A 736 -10.76 -7.82 7.69
N GLY A 737 -9.74 -8.64 7.45
CA GLY A 737 -9.40 -9.16 6.12
C GLY A 737 -8.65 -8.19 5.20
N SER A 738 -8.42 -6.93 5.62
CA SER A 738 -7.80 -5.90 4.75
C SER A 738 -6.28 -6.03 4.69
N ARG A 739 -5.77 -6.64 3.63
CA ARG A 739 -4.33 -7.00 3.49
C ARG A 739 -3.40 -5.83 3.21
N ALA A 740 -3.93 -4.77 2.60
CA ALA A 740 -3.16 -3.62 2.19
C ALA A 740 -3.02 -2.56 3.30
N ILE A 741 -3.43 -2.88 4.53
CA ILE A 741 -3.19 -2.02 5.70
C ILE A 741 -1.82 -2.35 6.29
N THR A 742 -0.98 -1.33 6.44
CA THR A 742 0.34 -1.42 7.08
C THR A 742 0.36 -0.71 8.44
N ASP A 743 1.48 -0.83 9.16
CA ASP A 743 1.75 -0.06 10.38
C ASP A 743 1.63 1.46 10.17
N ASP A 744 1.96 1.96 8.98
CA ASP A 744 1.91 3.39 8.68
C ASP A 744 0.46 3.83 8.47
N GLY A 745 -0.36 3.01 7.83
CA GLY A 745 -1.80 3.25 7.67
C GLY A 745 -2.54 3.30 9.00
N LEU A 746 -2.25 2.40 9.94
CA LEU A 746 -2.90 2.38 11.26
C LEU A 746 -2.68 3.67 12.05
N ARG A 747 -1.57 4.40 11.86
CA ARG A 747 -1.34 5.68 12.55
C ARG A 747 -2.40 6.73 12.24
N HIS A 748 -3.11 6.61 11.12
CA HIS A 748 -4.21 7.50 10.80
C HIS A 748 -5.37 7.40 11.80
N LEU A 749 -5.54 6.26 12.47
CA LEU A 749 -6.56 6.08 13.49
C LEU A 749 -6.39 7.00 14.71
N ALA A 750 -5.20 7.58 14.94
CA ALA A 750 -4.99 8.58 15.99
C ALA A 750 -5.91 9.81 15.84
N ARG A 751 -6.46 10.05 14.64
CA ARG A 751 -7.43 11.11 14.36
C ARG A 751 -8.87 10.74 14.75
N MET A 752 -9.09 9.53 15.24
CA MET A 752 -10.41 8.97 15.56
C MET A 752 -10.53 8.58 17.04
N PRO A 753 -10.28 9.49 18.01
CA PRO A 753 -10.39 9.17 19.43
C PRO A 753 -11.82 8.77 19.86
N GLN A 754 -12.83 9.10 19.04
CA GLN A 754 -14.22 8.70 19.25
C GLN A 754 -14.51 7.22 18.93
N LEU A 755 -13.54 6.47 18.40
CA LEU A 755 -13.74 5.10 17.98
C LEU A 755 -14.05 4.20 19.19
N GLN A 756 -15.16 3.47 19.11
CA GLN A 756 -15.65 2.57 20.16
C GLN A 756 -15.43 1.10 19.81
N GLU A 757 -15.42 0.75 18.52
CA GLU A 757 -15.20 -0.62 18.07
C GLU A 757 -14.20 -0.65 16.91
N LEU A 758 -13.19 -1.50 17.02
CA LEU A 758 -12.15 -1.70 16.02
C LEU A 758 -11.90 -3.20 15.82
N ASP A 759 -12.05 -3.66 14.58
CA ASP A 759 -11.68 -5.02 14.17
C ASP A 759 -10.51 -4.99 13.19
N LEU A 760 -9.39 -5.58 13.61
CA LEU A 760 -8.15 -5.77 12.85
C LEU A 760 -7.89 -7.25 12.53
N SER A 761 -8.91 -8.12 12.60
CA SER A 761 -8.73 -9.56 12.37
C SER A 761 -8.22 -9.90 10.98
N HIS A 762 -7.35 -10.88 10.85
CA HIS A 762 -6.88 -11.31 9.54
C HIS A 762 -6.44 -12.78 9.51
N TYR A 763 -6.87 -13.56 8.53
CA TYR A 763 -6.40 -14.93 8.33
C TYR A 763 -6.17 -15.27 6.84
N PRO A 764 -5.03 -15.88 6.46
CA PRO A 764 -3.77 -15.98 7.21
C PRO A 764 -3.00 -14.64 7.14
N GLY A 765 -2.71 -14.06 8.31
CA GLY A 765 -1.79 -12.91 8.56
C GLY A 765 -1.88 -11.60 7.77
N GLY A 766 -1.63 -10.46 8.43
CA GLY A 766 -1.56 -9.13 7.80
C GLY A 766 -0.16 -8.49 7.86
N LEU A 767 0.00 -7.31 7.24
CA LEU A 767 1.23 -6.51 7.27
C LEU A 767 1.40 -5.70 8.57
N ILE A 768 0.49 -5.88 9.54
CA ILE A 768 0.47 -5.15 10.80
C ILE A 768 1.43 -5.84 11.78
N THR A 769 2.28 -5.06 12.42
CA THR A 769 3.22 -5.50 13.46
C THR A 769 2.98 -4.76 14.77
N ASP A 770 3.75 -5.09 15.82
CA ASP A 770 3.72 -4.39 17.11
C ASP A 770 3.85 -2.86 16.98
N ARG A 771 4.59 -2.38 15.97
CA ARG A 771 4.76 -0.95 15.71
C ARG A 771 3.45 -0.28 15.32
N GLY A 772 2.59 -0.94 14.55
CA GLY A 772 1.29 -0.41 14.12
C GLY A 772 0.32 -0.21 15.27
N LEU A 773 0.39 -1.05 16.30
CA LEU A 773 -0.50 -0.98 17.47
C LEU A 773 -0.17 0.17 18.44
N GLY A 774 0.90 0.93 18.20
CA GLY A 774 1.18 2.15 18.96
C GLY A 774 0.03 3.16 18.95
N VAL A 775 -0.81 3.14 17.90
CA VAL A 775 -1.98 4.04 17.77
C VAL A 775 -3.07 3.78 18.81
N LEU A 776 -3.12 2.59 19.42
CA LEU A 776 -4.13 2.27 20.44
C LEU A 776 -4.06 3.20 21.65
N ARG A 777 -2.90 3.83 21.89
CA ARG A 777 -2.70 4.85 22.94
C ARG A 777 -3.59 6.08 22.77
N ASP A 778 -3.98 6.37 21.53
CA ASP A 778 -4.80 7.53 21.18
C ASP A 778 -6.31 7.19 21.18
N LEU A 779 -6.66 5.90 21.31
CA LEU A 779 -8.04 5.41 21.21
C LEU A 779 -8.65 5.11 22.60
N SER A 780 -8.68 6.13 23.46
CA SER A 780 -9.18 5.99 24.84
C SER A 780 -10.67 5.61 24.95
N GLY A 781 -11.47 5.92 23.92
CA GLY A 781 -12.90 5.62 23.83
C GLY A 781 -13.23 4.17 23.46
N LEU A 782 -12.23 3.33 23.18
CA LEU A 782 -12.41 1.99 22.64
C LEU A 782 -13.05 1.05 23.69
N LYS A 783 -14.17 0.42 23.30
CA LYS A 783 -14.94 -0.54 24.10
C LYS A 783 -14.76 -1.97 23.62
N THR A 784 -14.72 -2.16 22.30
CA THR A 784 -14.53 -3.47 21.66
C THR A 784 -13.28 -3.43 20.80
N PHE A 785 -12.34 -4.31 21.09
CA PHE A 785 -11.16 -4.51 20.26
C PHE A 785 -11.08 -5.97 19.83
N GLN A 786 -10.93 -6.18 18.53
CA GLN A 786 -10.76 -7.51 17.95
C GLN A 786 -9.56 -7.52 17.01
N MET A 787 -8.73 -8.54 17.14
CA MET A 787 -7.55 -8.75 16.32
C MET A 787 -7.20 -10.23 16.31
N CYS A 788 -8.03 -11.03 15.64
CA CYS A 788 -7.82 -12.47 15.56
C CYS A 788 -6.80 -12.82 14.46
N TRP A 789 -6.03 -13.89 14.70
CA TRP A 789 -5.17 -14.57 13.71
C TRP A 789 -4.04 -13.71 13.11
N GLN A 790 -3.62 -12.65 13.81
CA GLN A 790 -2.49 -11.80 13.40
C GLN A 790 -1.15 -12.40 13.90
N PRO A 791 -0.31 -12.97 13.01
CA PRO A 791 0.94 -13.62 13.41
C PRO A 791 2.05 -12.62 13.73
N GLY A 792 1.95 -11.38 13.24
CA GLY A 792 2.96 -10.33 13.41
C GLY A 792 2.88 -9.58 14.74
N ILE A 793 2.03 -10.01 15.69
CA ILE A 793 1.71 -9.29 16.92
C ILE A 793 2.09 -10.08 18.15
N SER A 794 2.87 -9.47 19.03
CA SER A 794 3.27 -10.02 20.32
C SER A 794 2.58 -9.31 21.49
N ASP A 795 2.85 -9.79 22.70
CA ASP A 795 2.45 -9.12 23.93
C ASP A 795 2.90 -7.64 23.98
N ALA A 796 4.04 -7.28 23.37
CA ALA A 796 4.54 -5.91 23.37
C ALA A 796 3.61 -4.95 22.60
N GLY A 797 3.12 -5.37 21.43
CA GLY A 797 2.17 -4.59 20.65
C GLY A 797 0.80 -4.53 21.32
N ALA A 798 0.28 -5.68 21.74
CA ALA A 798 -1.04 -5.78 22.38
C ALA A 798 -1.13 -5.05 23.73
N SER A 799 0.00 -4.87 24.43
CA SER A 799 0.08 -4.10 25.69
C SER A 799 -0.36 -2.64 25.54
N ASN A 800 -0.41 -2.09 24.33
CA ASN A 800 -0.94 -0.74 24.10
C ASN A 800 -2.45 -0.63 24.41
N LEU A 801 -3.18 -1.75 24.55
CA LEU A 801 -4.55 -1.76 25.06
C LEU A 801 -4.67 -1.29 26.52
N ALA A 802 -3.56 -1.26 27.26
CA ALA A 802 -3.51 -0.70 28.62
C ALA A 802 -3.94 0.78 28.66
N PHE A 803 -3.93 1.50 27.54
CA PHE A 803 -4.35 2.90 27.44
C PHE A 803 -5.84 3.09 27.11
N CYS A 804 -6.57 2.01 26.79
CA CYS A 804 -7.99 2.04 26.48
C CYS A 804 -8.81 1.71 27.74
N ASP A 805 -9.26 2.71 28.50
CA ASP A 805 -9.92 2.48 29.80
C ASP A 805 -11.39 2.06 29.70
N GLN A 806 -12.00 2.28 28.53
CA GLN A 806 -13.39 1.91 28.29
C GLN A 806 -13.56 0.47 27.78
N LEU A 807 -12.50 -0.34 27.77
CA LEU A 807 -12.55 -1.70 27.24
C LEU A 807 -13.58 -2.57 27.98
N GLU A 808 -14.45 -3.16 27.19
CA GLU A 808 -15.52 -4.08 27.60
C GLU A 808 -15.30 -5.47 27.03
N LYS A 809 -14.78 -5.54 25.79
CA LYS A 809 -14.56 -6.76 25.02
C LYS A 809 -13.21 -6.72 24.32
N VAL A 810 -12.39 -7.75 24.53
CA VAL A 810 -11.10 -7.93 23.85
C VAL A 810 -11.03 -9.33 23.28
N ASN A 811 -10.70 -9.44 21.99
CA ASN A 811 -10.58 -10.72 21.29
C ASN A 811 -9.26 -10.82 20.51
N LEU A 812 -8.35 -11.67 20.97
CA LEU A 812 -6.99 -11.85 20.46
C LEU A 812 -6.73 -13.27 19.96
N LEU A 813 -7.79 -14.02 19.67
CA LEU A 813 -7.70 -15.45 19.31
C LEU A 813 -6.73 -15.70 18.17
N GLY A 814 -5.88 -16.72 18.31
CA GLY A 814 -4.93 -17.11 17.27
C GLY A 814 -3.77 -16.13 17.05
N THR A 815 -3.58 -15.14 17.93
CA THR A 815 -2.37 -14.31 17.95
C THR A 815 -1.30 -14.91 18.87
N PRO A 816 0.01 -14.69 18.59
CA PRO A 816 1.09 -15.10 19.48
C PRO A 816 1.24 -14.15 20.68
N THR A 817 0.14 -13.95 21.41
CA THR A 817 0.06 -13.20 22.68
C THR A 817 -0.28 -14.15 23.83
N GLY A 818 0.09 -13.78 25.05
CA GLY A 818 -0.02 -14.63 26.24
C GLY A 818 -0.08 -13.83 27.53
N ASP A 819 0.82 -14.13 28.47
CA ASP A 819 0.78 -13.57 29.82
C ASP A 819 1.06 -12.06 29.86
N GLY A 820 1.81 -11.52 28.89
CA GLY A 820 2.14 -10.11 28.83
C GLY A 820 0.90 -9.24 28.60
N VAL A 821 0.03 -9.60 27.65
CA VAL A 821 -1.22 -8.86 27.44
C VAL A 821 -2.19 -9.01 28.62
N ILE A 822 -2.24 -10.18 29.27
CA ILE A 822 -3.01 -10.36 30.51
C ILE A 822 -2.55 -9.34 31.55
N ARG A 823 -1.23 -9.22 31.76
CA ARG A 823 -0.66 -8.26 32.72
C ARG A 823 -0.97 -6.81 32.35
N ALA A 824 -0.97 -6.48 31.06
CA ALA A 824 -1.28 -5.13 30.58
C ALA A 824 -2.76 -4.73 30.78
N LEU A 825 -3.67 -5.70 30.81
CA LEU A 825 -5.11 -5.47 30.96
C LEU A 825 -5.63 -5.56 32.40
N ILE A 826 -4.74 -5.81 33.38
CA ILE A 826 -5.08 -5.83 34.80
C ILE A 826 -5.79 -4.52 35.21
N GLY A 827 -6.81 -4.63 36.05
CA GLY A 827 -7.51 -3.48 36.62
C GLY A 827 -8.51 -2.79 35.69
N LYS A 828 -8.70 -3.26 34.45
CA LYS A 828 -9.71 -2.70 33.53
C LYS A 828 -11.12 -2.89 34.09
N PRO A 829 -11.85 -1.82 34.43
CA PRO A 829 -13.03 -1.90 35.30
C PRO A 829 -14.27 -2.48 34.62
N ARG A 830 -14.30 -2.49 33.27
CA ARG A 830 -15.47 -2.90 32.49
C ARG A 830 -15.23 -4.12 31.60
N LEU A 831 -14.00 -4.64 31.59
CA LEU A 831 -13.59 -5.73 30.72
C LEU A 831 -14.26 -7.02 31.19
N ARG A 832 -15.31 -7.43 30.48
CA ARG A 832 -16.18 -8.56 30.84
C ARG A 832 -16.13 -9.71 29.84
N GLN A 833 -15.66 -9.45 28.62
CA GLN A 833 -15.40 -10.50 27.63
C GLN A 833 -13.94 -10.44 27.19
N PHE A 834 -13.20 -11.50 27.43
CA PHE A 834 -11.80 -11.57 27.06
C PHE A 834 -11.47 -12.91 26.42
N LYS A 835 -10.98 -12.87 25.19
CA LYS A 835 -10.48 -14.05 24.46
C LYS A 835 -8.98 -13.85 24.22
N THR A 836 -8.16 -14.73 24.78
CA THR A 836 -6.70 -14.58 24.79
C THR A 836 -6.06 -14.99 23.46
N GLY A 837 -4.78 -14.64 23.28
CA GLY A 837 -3.93 -15.29 22.28
C GLY A 837 -3.51 -16.69 22.72
N HIS A 838 -2.72 -17.37 21.90
CA HIS A 838 -2.42 -18.81 22.04
C HIS A 838 -1.15 -19.12 22.85
N GLN A 839 -0.62 -18.17 23.62
CA GLN A 839 0.60 -18.33 24.43
C GLN A 839 0.36 -18.16 25.94
N VAL A 840 -0.88 -18.29 26.41
CA VAL A 840 -1.18 -18.20 27.85
C VAL A 840 -0.59 -19.39 28.60
N SER A 841 0.14 -19.10 29.69
CA SER A 841 0.79 -20.11 30.54
C SER A 841 0.16 -20.20 31.93
N ASP A 842 0.60 -21.18 32.72
CA ASP A 842 0.18 -21.33 34.13
C ASP A 842 0.45 -20.07 34.97
N ALA A 843 1.47 -19.28 34.62
CA ALA A 843 1.79 -18.05 35.32
C ALA A 843 0.80 -16.91 35.02
N GLY A 844 0.15 -16.92 33.86
CA GLY A 844 -0.81 -15.89 33.45
C GLY A 844 -2.18 -16.06 34.08
N LEU A 845 -2.67 -17.29 34.24
CA LEU A 845 -4.04 -17.55 34.70
C LEU A 845 -4.38 -16.98 36.09
N PRO A 846 -3.50 -17.07 37.11
CA PRO A 846 -3.77 -16.46 38.42
C PRO A 846 -3.93 -14.93 38.37
N LEU A 847 -3.36 -14.26 37.36
CA LEU A 847 -3.47 -12.80 37.20
C LEU A 847 -4.90 -12.35 36.88
N LEU A 848 -5.75 -13.24 36.36
CA LEU A 848 -7.15 -12.93 36.03
C LEU A 848 -7.99 -12.55 37.25
N ARG A 849 -7.54 -12.92 38.47
CA ARG A 849 -8.16 -12.46 39.73
C ARG A 849 -8.05 -10.96 39.96
N GLN A 850 -7.18 -10.28 39.21
CA GLN A 850 -7.00 -8.83 39.30
C GLN A 850 -7.89 -8.07 38.29
N PHE A 851 -8.80 -8.76 37.62
CA PHE A 851 -9.79 -8.18 36.71
C PHE A 851 -11.12 -8.03 37.45
N PRO A 852 -11.60 -6.80 37.71
CA PRO A 852 -12.77 -6.57 38.56
C PRO A 852 -14.00 -7.41 38.19
N MET A 853 -14.32 -7.48 36.90
CA MET A 853 -15.49 -8.21 36.39
C MET A 853 -15.38 -9.74 36.53
N PHE A 854 -14.17 -10.31 36.56
CA PHE A 854 -13.96 -11.76 36.72
C PHE A 854 -13.73 -12.14 38.19
N ALA A 855 -13.19 -11.23 38.99
CA ALA A 855 -12.91 -11.45 40.41
C ALA A 855 -14.18 -11.54 41.26
N SER A 856 -15.16 -10.68 41.01
CA SER A 856 -16.37 -10.58 41.83
C SER A 856 -17.64 -10.60 41.00
N TRP A 857 -18.68 -11.24 41.53
CA TRP A 857 -19.99 -11.26 40.87
C TRP A 857 -20.64 -9.87 40.93
N HIS A 858 -21.01 -9.34 39.77
CA HIS A 858 -21.70 -8.04 39.65
C HIS A 858 -23.15 -8.17 39.18
N GLY A 859 -23.67 -9.40 39.11
CA GLY A 859 -24.98 -9.66 38.53
C GLY A 859 -25.02 -9.33 37.04
N GLY A 860 -26.23 -9.03 36.56
CA GLY A 860 -26.49 -8.76 35.14
C GLY A 860 -27.36 -9.82 34.50
N GLU A 861 -27.84 -9.50 33.30
CA GLU A 861 -28.67 -10.40 32.52
C GLU A 861 -27.83 -11.57 32.02
N ILE A 862 -28.18 -12.77 32.48
CA ILE A 862 -27.60 -14.02 31.99
C ILE A 862 -28.14 -14.26 30.58
N ARG A 863 -27.24 -14.27 29.60
CA ARG A 863 -27.57 -14.54 28.19
C ARG A 863 -26.60 -15.55 27.60
N TYR A 864 -27.17 -16.58 27.00
CA TYR A 864 -26.54 -17.61 26.18
C TYR A 864 -27.64 -18.22 25.30
N SER A 865 -27.27 -18.88 24.22
CA SER A 865 -28.21 -19.65 23.39
C SER A 865 -27.46 -20.79 22.71
N LEU A 866 -28.20 -21.72 22.10
CA LEU A 866 -27.59 -22.84 21.39
C LEU A 866 -26.56 -22.34 20.37
N MET A 867 -26.91 -21.32 19.60
CA MET A 867 -26.10 -20.78 18.50
C MET A 867 -25.08 -19.72 18.92
N SER A 868 -24.99 -19.35 20.21
CA SER A 868 -24.08 -18.30 20.66
C SER A 868 -22.80 -18.90 21.26
N PRO A 869 -21.60 -18.57 20.73
CA PRO A 869 -20.33 -19.05 21.27
C PRO A 869 -19.90 -18.33 22.55
N ASP A 870 -20.63 -17.27 22.93
CA ASP A 870 -20.28 -16.37 24.03
C ASP A 870 -21.40 -16.34 25.07
N SER A 871 -21.05 -15.84 26.26
CA SER A 871 -21.99 -15.67 27.36
C SER A 871 -21.95 -14.25 27.94
N ALA A 872 -23.02 -13.92 28.65
CA ALA A 872 -23.12 -12.75 29.51
C ALA A 872 -23.53 -13.19 30.94
N PRO A 873 -23.14 -12.47 32.01
CA PRO A 873 -22.51 -11.14 31.99
C PRO A 873 -21.01 -11.15 31.65
N THR A 874 -20.32 -12.28 31.84
CA THR A 874 -18.89 -12.42 31.57
C THR A 874 -18.58 -13.65 30.72
N HIS A 875 -17.49 -13.57 29.93
CA HIS A 875 -16.97 -14.70 29.17
C HIS A 875 -15.45 -14.61 29.05
N LEU A 876 -14.76 -15.69 29.39
CA LEU A 876 -13.33 -15.84 29.26
C LEU A 876 -13.03 -17.01 28.32
N LEU A 877 -12.35 -16.76 27.21
CA LEU A 877 -11.84 -17.81 26.34
C LEU A 877 -10.30 -17.82 26.44
N LEU A 878 -9.78 -18.94 26.92
CA LEU A 878 -8.35 -19.19 27.10
C LEU A 878 -7.79 -20.06 25.98
N ASP A 879 -6.63 -19.67 25.47
CA ASP A 879 -5.88 -20.45 24.49
C ASP A 879 -4.40 -20.46 24.89
N GLY A 880 -3.75 -21.62 24.81
CA GLY A 880 -2.33 -21.76 25.13
C GLY A 880 -1.94 -23.03 25.89
N PRO A 881 -0.63 -23.20 26.14
CA PRO A 881 -0.05 -24.43 26.67
C PRO A 881 -0.13 -24.55 28.20
N PHE A 882 -1.18 -24.01 28.84
CA PHE A 882 -1.38 -24.16 30.29
C PHE A 882 -1.77 -25.59 30.67
N THR A 883 -1.47 -25.97 31.92
CA THR A 883 -1.67 -27.30 32.49
C THR A 883 -2.89 -27.35 33.40
N ASN A 884 -3.16 -28.52 33.98
CA ASN A 884 -4.19 -28.69 35.01
C ASN A 884 -3.96 -27.76 36.22
N GLU A 885 -2.70 -27.54 36.61
CA GLU A 885 -2.34 -26.67 37.73
C GLU A 885 -2.68 -25.20 37.41
N GLY A 886 -2.34 -24.75 36.20
CA GLY A 886 -2.71 -23.42 35.72
C GLY A 886 -4.22 -23.21 35.74
N LEU A 887 -4.99 -24.15 35.21
CA LEU A 887 -6.46 -24.05 35.17
C LEU A 887 -7.08 -24.05 36.58
N ALA A 888 -6.54 -24.83 37.51
CA ALA A 888 -6.94 -24.79 38.92
C ALA A 888 -6.68 -23.41 39.56
N GLY A 889 -5.72 -22.64 39.03
CA GLY A 889 -5.46 -21.25 39.42
C GLY A 889 -6.64 -20.29 39.23
N LEU A 890 -7.63 -20.65 38.40
CA LEU A 890 -8.88 -19.87 38.22
C LEU A 890 -9.81 -19.94 39.44
N ALA A 891 -9.56 -20.83 40.40
CA ALA A 891 -10.34 -20.92 41.63
C ALA A 891 -10.50 -19.53 42.30
N GLY A 892 -11.72 -19.22 42.75
CA GLY A 892 -12.06 -17.94 43.38
C GLY A 892 -12.41 -16.81 42.41
N LEU A 893 -12.51 -17.06 41.10
CA LEU A 893 -13.11 -16.11 40.15
C LEU A 893 -14.64 -16.14 40.24
N GLU A 894 -15.19 -15.46 41.26
CA GLU A 894 -16.64 -15.43 41.49
C GLU A 894 -17.42 -14.73 40.37
N GLY A 895 -16.77 -13.81 39.65
CA GLY A 895 -17.36 -13.07 38.53
C GLY A 895 -17.41 -13.84 37.21
N LEU A 896 -16.78 -15.01 37.13
CA LEU A 896 -16.68 -15.80 35.89
C LEU A 896 -17.95 -16.64 35.65
N PHE A 897 -18.75 -16.24 34.65
CA PHE A 897 -19.94 -16.99 34.23
C PHE A 897 -19.64 -17.99 33.11
N GLY A 898 -18.90 -17.56 32.08
CA GLY A 898 -18.53 -18.41 30.95
C GLY A 898 -17.03 -18.60 30.81
N LEU A 899 -16.62 -19.86 30.68
CA LEU A 899 -15.25 -20.28 30.47
C LEU A 899 -15.16 -21.16 29.23
N SER A 900 -14.25 -20.84 28.33
CA SER A 900 -14.01 -21.60 27.10
C SER A 900 -12.52 -21.83 26.91
N PHE A 901 -12.12 -22.98 26.37
CA PHE A 901 -10.73 -23.23 25.96
C PHE A 901 -10.67 -24.21 24.79
N PHE A 902 -10.05 -23.79 23.69
CA PHE A 902 -10.06 -24.49 22.40
C PHE A 902 -8.71 -24.34 21.67
N TRP A 903 -8.46 -25.22 20.70
CA TRP A 903 -7.36 -25.16 19.72
C TRP A 903 -5.95 -25.49 20.26
N HIS A 904 -5.23 -24.58 20.92
CA HIS A 904 -3.82 -24.80 21.30
C HIS A 904 -3.67 -25.34 22.73
N ILE A 905 -4.70 -26.02 23.22
CA ILE A 905 -4.75 -26.66 24.54
C ILE A 905 -3.96 -27.98 24.51
N SER A 906 -2.65 -27.88 24.63
CA SER A 906 -1.73 -29.01 24.43
C SER A 906 -1.28 -29.72 25.71
N ARG A 907 -1.43 -29.08 26.88
CA ARG A 907 -0.94 -29.61 28.16
C ARG A 907 -2.01 -29.87 29.22
N LEU A 908 -3.25 -29.47 28.96
CA LEU A 908 -4.40 -29.79 29.82
C LEU A 908 -4.82 -31.25 29.58
N THR A 909 -5.22 -31.95 30.64
CA THR A 909 -5.79 -33.30 30.56
C THR A 909 -7.25 -33.30 31.02
N PRO A 910 -8.05 -34.34 30.71
CA PRO A 910 -9.44 -34.46 31.18
C PRO A 910 -9.62 -34.25 32.69
N ASP A 911 -8.67 -34.71 33.52
CA ASP A 911 -8.71 -34.58 34.98
C ASP A 911 -8.64 -33.12 35.45
N GLY A 912 -8.06 -32.24 34.62
CA GLY A 912 -7.97 -30.80 34.89
C GLY A 912 -9.33 -30.10 34.95
N LEU A 913 -10.41 -30.73 34.48
CA LEU A 913 -11.77 -30.18 34.54
C LEU A 913 -12.44 -30.37 35.91
N ALA A 914 -11.97 -31.30 36.73
CA ALA A 914 -12.58 -31.62 38.03
C ALA A 914 -12.68 -30.42 39.01
N PRO A 915 -11.68 -29.52 39.10
CA PRO A 915 -11.76 -28.34 39.96
C PRO A 915 -12.78 -27.27 39.52
N LEU A 916 -13.29 -27.33 38.28
CA LEU A 916 -14.23 -26.31 37.77
C LEU A 916 -15.57 -26.30 38.50
N LYS A 917 -15.93 -27.40 39.17
CA LYS A 917 -17.14 -27.49 40.02
C LYS A 917 -17.10 -26.53 41.21
N ASP A 918 -15.91 -26.07 41.59
CA ASP A 918 -15.70 -25.17 42.73
C ASP A 918 -15.85 -23.69 42.32
N LEU A 919 -16.07 -23.39 41.03
CA LEU A 919 -16.41 -22.04 40.55
C LEU A 919 -17.90 -21.77 40.78
N PRO A 920 -18.26 -20.81 41.65
CA PRO A 920 -19.62 -20.71 42.19
C PRO A 920 -20.68 -20.27 41.16
N ASN A 921 -20.27 -19.53 40.13
CA ASN A 921 -21.17 -18.94 39.13
C ASN A 921 -20.93 -19.46 37.70
N LEU A 922 -20.13 -20.51 37.53
CA LEU A 922 -19.84 -21.08 36.21
C LEU A 922 -21.11 -21.69 35.60
N GLY A 923 -21.67 -21.00 34.60
CA GLY A 923 -22.89 -21.38 33.89
C GLY A 923 -22.69 -21.76 32.43
N PHE A 924 -21.54 -21.44 31.85
CA PHE A 924 -21.18 -21.78 30.47
C PHE A 924 -19.79 -22.40 30.45
N LEU A 925 -19.65 -23.59 29.86
CA LEU A 925 -18.36 -24.26 29.66
C LEU A 925 -18.16 -24.65 28.20
N GLY A 926 -17.05 -24.20 27.60
CA GLY A 926 -16.53 -24.70 26.34
C GLY A 926 -15.22 -25.46 26.53
N CYS A 927 -15.19 -26.74 26.20
CA CYS A 927 -13.98 -27.58 26.19
C CYS A 927 -13.69 -28.13 24.79
N ASP A 928 -12.40 -28.17 24.43
CA ASP A 928 -11.96 -29.04 23.32
C ASP A 928 -12.41 -30.46 23.59
N GLY A 929 -13.14 -31.07 22.65
CA GLY A 929 -13.74 -32.37 22.83
C GLY A 929 -12.76 -33.50 23.17
N LYS A 930 -11.49 -33.39 22.80
CA LYS A 930 -10.46 -34.37 23.20
C LYS A 930 -10.27 -34.43 24.72
N LEU A 931 -10.60 -33.36 25.43
CA LEU A 931 -10.56 -33.30 26.90
C LEU A 931 -11.82 -33.88 27.54
N CYS A 932 -12.93 -33.93 26.80
CA CYS A 932 -14.22 -34.30 27.34
C CYS A 932 -14.43 -35.83 27.18
N ASN A 933 -13.65 -36.66 27.89
CA ASN A 933 -13.81 -38.12 27.97
C ASN A 933 -14.88 -38.54 29.03
N ASP A 934 -15.09 -39.83 29.27
CA ASP A 934 -16.14 -40.31 30.18
C ASP A 934 -16.00 -39.79 31.63
N GLU A 935 -14.77 -39.68 32.15
CA GLU A 935 -14.51 -39.15 33.50
C GLU A 935 -14.70 -37.63 33.56
N ALA A 936 -14.23 -36.92 32.54
CA ALA A 936 -14.48 -35.49 32.40
C ALA A 936 -15.98 -35.18 32.32
N MET A 937 -16.75 -35.95 31.55
CA MET A 937 -18.21 -35.76 31.44
C MET A 937 -18.91 -35.95 32.79
N ARG A 938 -18.45 -36.90 33.62
CA ARG A 938 -18.92 -37.07 35.01
C ARG A 938 -18.59 -35.85 35.87
N SER A 939 -17.38 -35.30 35.73
CA SER A 939 -16.96 -34.09 36.43
C SER A 939 -17.76 -32.86 36.00
N ILE A 940 -17.99 -32.70 34.68
CA ILE A 940 -18.80 -31.62 34.10
C ILE A 940 -20.25 -31.70 34.60
N ALA A 941 -20.82 -32.90 34.66
CA ALA A 941 -22.18 -33.12 35.18
C ALA A 941 -22.35 -32.67 36.63
N ALA A 942 -21.26 -32.64 37.40
CA ALA A 942 -21.24 -32.23 38.80
C ALA A 942 -21.09 -30.71 39.01
N ILE A 943 -20.91 -29.92 37.95
CA ILE A 943 -20.81 -28.46 38.06
C ILE A 943 -22.19 -27.87 38.43
N PRO A 944 -22.36 -27.24 39.61
CA PRO A 944 -23.68 -27.00 40.19
C PRO A 944 -24.59 -26.02 39.44
N GLN A 945 -24.01 -25.10 38.66
CA GLN A 945 -24.75 -24.04 37.98
C GLN A 945 -24.62 -24.12 36.45
N LEU A 946 -24.03 -25.20 35.92
CA LEU A 946 -23.75 -25.30 34.48
C LEU A 946 -25.06 -25.38 33.69
N ARG A 947 -25.21 -24.47 32.73
CA ARG A 947 -26.40 -24.34 31.87
C ARG A 947 -26.08 -24.60 30.39
N MET A 948 -24.88 -24.23 29.93
CA MET A 948 -24.44 -24.45 28.55
C MET A 948 -23.15 -25.26 28.52
N LEU A 949 -23.13 -26.33 27.75
CA LEU A 949 -21.94 -27.13 27.47
C LEU A 949 -21.64 -27.12 25.98
N MET A 950 -20.46 -26.60 25.61
CA MET A 950 -19.85 -26.77 24.29
C MET A 950 -18.71 -27.79 24.38
N ALA A 951 -18.91 -28.96 23.79
CA ALA A 951 -17.94 -30.06 23.79
C ALA A 951 -17.79 -30.62 22.37
N GLN A 952 -17.32 -29.78 21.45
CA GLN A 952 -17.12 -30.17 20.06
C GLN A 952 -15.95 -31.16 19.92
N GLY A 953 -16.18 -32.29 19.26
CA GLY A 953 -15.16 -33.32 19.06
C GLY A 953 -15.04 -34.28 20.25
N THR A 954 -16.08 -34.35 21.10
CA THR A 954 -16.02 -35.10 22.36
C THR A 954 -15.69 -36.57 22.13
N VAL A 955 -14.69 -37.07 22.87
CA VAL A 955 -14.25 -38.46 22.80
C VAL A 955 -15.01 -39.37 23.78
N ALA A 956 -15.90 -38.80 24.59
CA ALA A 956 -16.76 -39.56 25.50
C ALA A 956 -17.60 -40.60 24.77
N SER A 957 -17.64 -41.80 25.33
CA SER A 957 -18.55 -42.86 24.94
C SER A 957 -19.95 -42.60 25.52
N ASP A 958 -20.88 -43.50 25.22
CA ASP A 958 -22.20 -43.50 25.86
C ASP A 958 -22.13 -43.50 27.40
N ASP A 959 -21.09 -44.06 28.03
CA ASP A 959 -20.96 -44.00 29.49
C ASP A 959 -20.76 -42.56 29.99
N GLY A 960 -19.98 -41.76 29.26
CA GLY A 960 -19.83 -40.33 29.53
C GLY A 960 -21.13 -39.56 29.32
N PHE A 961 -21.87 -39.81 28.25
CA PHE A 961 -23.18 -39.15 28.02
C PHE A 961 -24.25 -39.58 29.03
N VAL A 962 -24.24 -40.84 29.46
CA VAL A 962 -25.09 -41.33 30.57
C VAL A 962 -24.69 -40.69 31.90
N ALA A 963 -23.40 -40.43 32.12
CA ALA A 963 -22.97 -39.67 33.29
C ALA A 963 -23.42 -38.20 33.19
N LEU A 964 -23.29 -37.57 32.01
CA LEU A 964 -23.71 -36.20 31.76
C LEU A 964 -25.22 -36.02 31.97
N SER A 965 -26.04 -36.98 31.56
CA SER A 965 -27.49 -36.89 31.67
C SER A 965 -28.02 -36.84 33.12
N ARG A 966 -27.14 -37.07 34.11
CA ARG A 966 -27.46 -36.88 35.53
C ARG A 966 -27.50 -35.41 35.94
N SER A 967 -27.00 -34.49 35.12
CA SER A 967 -27.11 -33.06 35.38
C SER A 967 -28.57 -32.61 35.33
N ALA A 968 -29.00 -31.91 36.39
CA ALA A 968 -30.33 -31.30 36.47
C ALA A 968 -30.36 -29.83 36.00
N THR A 969 -29.21 -29.27 35.63
CA THR A 969 -29.05 -27.83 35.36
C THR A 969 -28.73 -27.49 33.92
N ILE A 970 -28.14 -28.41 33.16
CA ILE A 970 -27.78 -28.17 31.76
C ILE A 970 -29.05 -27.95 30.93
N GLU A 971 -29.07 -26.81 30.26
CA GLU A 971 -30.13 -26.35 29.37
C GLU A 971 -29.75 -26.51 27.90
N TYR A 972 -28.47 -26.43 27.56
CA TYR A 972 -28.00 -26.46 26.19
C TYR A 972 -26.73 -27.30 26.04
N ILE A 973 -26.69 -28.14 25.00
CA ILE A 973 -25.52 -28.94 24.62
C ILE A 973 -25.19 -28.68 23.15
N TRP A 974 -23.92 -28.37 22.89
CA TRP A 974 -23.35 -28.26 21.54
C TRP A 974 -22.14 -29.18 21.37
N GLY A 975 -22.26 -30.16 20.48
CA GLY A 975 -21.25 -31.17 20.16
C GLY A 975 -21.27 -31.53 18.68
N ARG A 976 -20.61 -30.73 17.85
CA ARG A 976 -20.61 -30.90 16.39
C ARG A 976 -20.08 -32.25 15.90
N GLU A 977 -19.11 -32.81 16.60
CA GLU A 977 -18.49 -34.09 16.27
C GLU A 977 -18.46 -34.92 17.55
N CYS A 978 -19.30 -35.96 17.63
CA CYS A 978 -19.39 -36.86 18.77
C CYS A 978 -19.18 -38.30 18.29
N PRO A 979 -17.96 -38.68 17.86
CA PRO A 979 -17.71 -39.94 17.16
C PRO A 979 -18.13 -41.19 17.96
N ASN A 980 -18.16 -41.10 19.29
CA ASN A 980 -18.48 -42.23 20.18
C ASN A 980 -19.88 -42.13 20.82
N LEU A 981 -20.69 -41.13 20.44
CA LEU A 981 -22.09 -41.05 20.85
C LEU A 981 -22.93 -42.04 20.02
N SER A 982 -23.60 -42.97 20.69
CA SER A 982 -24.52 -43.92 20.06
C SER A 982 -25.92 -43.83 20.67
N GLY A 983 -26.77 -44.80 20.35
CA GLY A 983 -28.17 -44.82 20.77
C GLY A 983 -28.39 -44.74 22.28
N ARG A 984 -27.58 -45.42 23.09
CA ARG A 984 -27.75 -45.46 24.56
C ARG A 984 -27.46 -44.10 25.20
N GLY A 985 -26.38 -43.44 24.80
CA GLY A 985 -26.03 -42.11 25.30
C GLY A 985 -27.06 -41.07 24.88
N PHE A 986 -27.50 -41.11 23.62
CA PHE A 986 -28.54 -40.22 23.11
C PHE A 986 -29.87 -40.39 23.86
N ALA A 987 -30.32 -41.63 24.02
CA ALA A 987 -31.54 -41.94 24.77
C ALA A 987 -31.45 -41.52 26.24
N ALA A 988 -30.28 -41.61 26.87
CA ALA A 988 -30.09 -41.17 28.25
C ALA A 988 -30.28 -39.64 28.41
N MET A 989 -29.86 -38.84 27.44
CA MET A 989 -30.07 -37.39 27.44
C MET A 989 -31.55 -37.00 27.33
N SER A 990 -32.41 -37.87 26.79
CA SER A 990 -33.86 -37.61 26.71
C SER A 990 -34.54 -37.44 28.06
N ALA A 991 -33.91 -37.93 29.14
CA ALA A 991 -34.40 -37.79 30.50
C ALA A 991 -33.98 -36.47 31.19
N MET A 992 -33.15 -35.63 30.55
CA MET A 992 -32.65 -34.40 31.17
C MET A 992 -33.78 -33.37 31.32
N PRO A 993 -34.08 -32.91 32.55
CA PRO A 993 -35.31 -32.15 32.82
C PRO A 993 -35.28 -30.71 32.30
N ARG A 994 -34.10 -30.15 32.06
CA ARG A 994 -33.91 -28.76 31.63
C ARG A 994 -33.32 -28.59 30.24
N LEU A 995 -32.95 -29.68 29.57
CA LEU A 995 -32.31 -29.63 28.26
C LEU A 995 -33.28 -29.07 27.21
N ARG A 996 -33.13 -27.78 26.95
CA ARG A 996 -33.91 -26.94 26.05
C ARG A 996 -33.32 -26.92 24.65
N GLY A 997 -32.01 -26.94 24.51
CA GLY A 997 -31.34 -26.95 23.22
C GLY A 997 -30.35 -28.09 23.04
N LEU A 998 -30.43 -28.78 21.91
CA LEU A 998 -29.54 -29.90 21.60
C LEU A 998 -28.96 -29.75 20.19
N ALA A 999 -27.64 -29.69 20.09
CA ALA A 999 -26.89 -29.73 18.85
C ALA A 999 -25.83 -30.83 18.95
N VAL A 1000 -26.08 -32.00 18.39
CA VAL A 1000 -25.13 -33.12 18.40
C VAL A 1000 -25.10 -33.84 17.06
N SER A 1001 -23.95 -34.40 16.68
CA SER A 1001 -23.86 -35.36 15.58
C SER A 1001 -24.64 -36.63 15.93
N CYS A 1002 -25.68 -36.92 15.14
CA CYS A 1002 -26.48 -38.15 15.25
C CYS A 1002 -25.99 -39.25 14.30
N LYS A 1003 -24.77 -39.12 13.75
CA LYS A 1003 -24.24 -40.04 12.74
C LYS A 1003 -24.26 -41.51 13.16
N ASN A 1004 -24.03 -41.79 14.43
CA ASN A 1004 -23.98 -43.13 15.02
C ASN A 1004 -25.20 -43.43 15.93
N VAL A 1005 -26.22 -42.58 15.90
CA VAL A 1005 -27.47 -42.77 16.65
C VAL A 1005 -28.45 -43.51 15.74
N ASP A 1006 -28.87 -44.71 16.16
CA ASP A 1006 -29.85 -45.49 15.40
C ASP A 1006 -31.26 -44.86 15.42
N ASP A 1007 -32.11 -45.27 14.48
CA ASP A 1007 -33.46 -44.74 14.36
C ASP A 1007 -34.33 -44.99 15.61
N ALA A 1008 -34.13 -46.14 16.27
CA ALA A 1008 -34.83 -46.48 17.50
C ALA A 1008 -34.52 -45.46 18.62
N SER A 1009 -33.28 -45.02 18.73
CA SER A 1009 -32.85 -44.03 19.71
C SER A 1009 -33.23 -42.61 19.29
N LEU A 1010 -33.16 -42.27 17.99
CA LEU A 1010 -33.69 -41.00 17.47
C LEU A 1010 -35.20 -40.85 17.76
N SER A 1011 -35.95 -41.95 17.79
CA SER A 1011 -37.39 -41.94 18.13
C SER A 1011 -37.70 -41.45 19.55
N THR A 1012 -36.67 -41.28 20.40
CA THR A 1012 -36.81 -40.70 21.74
C THR A 1012 -36.85 -39.17 21.75
N LEU A 1013 -36.57 -38.49 20.64
CA LEU A 1013 -36.62 -37.02 20.52
C LEU A 1013 -37.90 -36.37 21.10
N PRO A 1014 -39.11 -36.88 20.85
CA PRO A 1014 -40.34 -36.31 21.43
C PRO A 1014 -40.46 -36.48 22.95
N ARG A 1015 -39.61 -37.29 23.59
CA ARG A 1015 -39.63 -37.53 25.04
C ARG A 1015 -38.83 -36.50 25.84
N PHE A 1016 -38.04 -35.66 25.17
CA PHE A 1016 -37.27 -34.62 25.84
C PHE A 1016 -38.23 -33.58 26.44
N PRO A 1017 -38.28 -33.42 27.78
CA PRO A 1017 -39.36 -32.67 28.43
C PRO A 1017 -39.29 -31.16 28.18
N ALA A 1018 -38.09 -30.62 27.96
CA ALA A 1018 -37.84 -29.18 27.84
C ALA A 1018 -37.37 -28.73 26.44
N LEU A 1019 -37.20 -29.64 25.48
CA LEU A 1019 -36.61 -29.34 24.19
C LEU A 1019 -37.43 -28.28 23.42
N ARG A 1020 -36.76 -27.21 23.00
CA ARG A 1020 -37.29 -26.10 22.18
C ARG A 1020 -36.41 -25.79 20.99
N GLU A 1021 -35.13 -26.15 21.05
CA GLU A 1021 -34.12 -25.79 20.07
C GLU A 1021 -33.36 -27.06 19.64
N LEU A 1022 -33.30 -27.34 18.34
CA LEU A 1022 -32.67 -28.56 17.85
C LEU A 1022 -31.78 -28.29 16.63
N MET A 1023 -30.60 -28.88 16.63
CA MET A 1023 -29.72 -29.01 15.46
C MET A 1023 -29.41 -30.50 15.25
N PRO A 1024 -30.19 -31.19 14.41
CA PRO A 1024 -30.10 -32.64 14.22
C PRO A 1024 -29.02 -32.98 13.18
N MET A 1025 -27.76 -32.76 13.52
CA MET A 1025 -26.64 -32.95 12.60
C MET A 1025 -26.56 -34.41 12.11
N ASP A 1026 -26.23 -34.61 10.84
CA ASP A 1026 -26.12 -35.92 10.16
C ASP A 1026 -27.43 -36.74 10.05
N VAL A 1027 -28.56 -36.23 10.54
CA VAL A 1027 -29.87 -36.88 10.36
C VAL A 1027 -30.32 -36.77 8.90
N GLN A 1028 -30.72 -37.90 8.31
CA GLN A 1028 -31.24 -37.98 6.93
C GLN A 1028 -32.74 -37.68 6.89
N ASP A 1029 -33.32 -37.46 5.70
CA ASP A 1029 -34.73 -37.10 5.50
C ASP A 1029 -35.70 -37.94 6.33
N GLU A 1030 -35.60 -39.27 6.26
CA GLU A 1030 -36.45 -40.21 6.99
C GLU A 1030 -36.43 -40.02 8.52
N GLY A 1031 -35.30 -39.58 9.08
CA GLY A 1031 -35.16 -39.33 10.52
C GLY A 1031 -35.92 -38.08 10.98
N PHE A 1032 -36.20 -37.12 10.08
CA PHE A 1032 -36.96 -35.92 10.41
C PHE A 1032 -38.41 -36.23 10.80
N ARG A 1033 -38.94 -37.43 10.52
CA ARG A 1033 -40.25 -37.87 11.06
C ARG A 1033 -40.32 -37.86 12.59
N HIS A 1034 -39.18 -38.05 13.27
CA HIS A 1034 -39.09 -37.96 14.73
C HIS A 1034 -38.92 -36.51 15.19
N VAL A 1035 -38.20 -35.68 14.42
CA VAL A 1035 -38.10 -34.23 14.65
C VAL A 1035 -39.47 -33.56 14.55
N GLY A 1036 -40.26 -33.90 13.52
CA GLY A 1036 -41.61 -33.39 13.31
C GLY A 1036 -42.63 -33.76 14.39
N ARG A 1037 -42.27 -34.68 15.31
CA ARG A 1037 -43.08 -35.04 16.49
C ARG A 1037 -42.68 -34.27 17.76
N CYS A 1038 -41.66 -33.42 17.68
CA CYS A 1038 -41.27 -32.54 18.78
C CYS A 1038 -42.16 -31.30 18.80
N GLU A 1039 -43.44 -31.45 19.15
CA GLU A 1039 -44.45 -30.38 19.09
C GLU A 1039 -44.02 -29.04 19.73
N PRO A 1040 -43.29 -29.01 20.87
CA PRO A 1040 -42.88 -27.75 21.50
C PRO A 1040 -41.73 -27.03 20.80
N LEU A 1041 -41.19 -27.54 19.69
CA LEU A 1041 -39.99 -26.98 19.06
C LEU A 1041 -40.24 -25.56 18.55
N GLU A 1042 -39.39 -24.62 18.98
CA GLU A 1042 -39.40 -23.20 18.63
C GLU A 1042 -38.34 -22.90 17.55
N GLY A 1043 -37.18 -23.57 17.62
CA GLY A 1043 -36.04 -23.34 16.72
C GLY A 1043 -35.48 -24.63 16.14
N LEU A 1044 -35.28 -24.66 14.82
CA LEU A 1044 -34.64 -25.76 14.11
C LEU A 1044 -33.49 -25.24 13.24
N TRP A 1045 -32.29 -25.75 13.49
CA TRP A 1045 -31.11 -25.45 12.68
C TRP A 1045 -30.65 -26.69 11.93
N CYS A 1046 -30.95 -26.75 10.64
CA CYS A 1046 -30.44 -27.77 9.73
C CYS A 1046 -29.00 -27.42 9.29
N MET A 1047 -28.09 -27.33 10.25
CA MET A 1047 -26.65 -27.19 10.02
C MET A 1047 -26.02 -28.58 10.04
N TYR A 1048 -25.12 -28.86 9.09
CA TYR A 1048 -24.54 -30.21 8.88
C TYR A 1048 -25.57 -31.27 8.45
N CYS A 1049 -26.71 -30.85 7.90
CA CYS A 1049 -27.75 -31.71 7.32
C CYS A 1049 -27.63 -31.74 5.78
N ARG A 1050 -26.42 -31.92 5.23
CA ARG A 1050 -26.12 -31.57 3.82
C ARG A 1050 -26.97 -32.32 2.78
N ASN A 1051 -27.40 -33.53 3.11
CA ASN A 1051 -28.16 -34.39 2.21
C ASN A 1051 -29.67 -34.24 2.37
N THR A 1052 -30.16 -33.39 3.30
CA THR A 1052 -31.60 -33.27 3.50
C THR A 1052 -32.25 -32.51 2.36
N THR A 1053 -33.35 -33.04 1.86
CA THR A 1053 -34.13 -32.50 0.74
C THR A 1053 -35.44 -31.90 1.23
N ASP A 1054 -36.35 -31.59 0.30
CA ASP A 1054 -37.71 -31.15 0.62
C ASP A 1054 -38.49 -32.17 1.47
N ALA A 1055 -38.13 -33.46 1.42
CA ALA A 1055 -38.76 -34.51 2.24
C ALA A 1055 -38.54 -34.30 3.76
N ALA A 1056 -37.36 -33.85 4.19
CA ALA A 1056 -37.15 -33.46 5.59
C ALA A 1056 -38.07 -32.30 6.01
N THR A 1057 -38.27 -31.33 5.11
CA THR A 1057 -39.17 -30.19 5.34
C THR A 1057 -40.63 -30.63 5.44
N GLU A 1058 -41.06 -31.63 4.65
CA GLU A 1058 -42.41 -32.21 4.73
C GLU A 1058 -42.69 -32.81 6.11
N HIS A 1059 -41.72 -33.50 6.71
CA HIS A 1059 -41.88 -34.10 8.04
C HIS A 1059 -42.07 -33.08 9.16
N ILE A 1060 -41.55 -31.85 9.01
CA ILE A 1060 -41.66 -30.80 10.04
C ILE A 1060 -42.79 -29.81 9.79
N ALA A 1061 -43.54 -29.95 8.70
CA ALA A 1061 -44.61 -29.03 8.30
C ALA A 1061 -45.70 -28.84 9.39
N GLY A 1062 -45.85 -29.82 10.30
CA GLY A 1062 -46.82 -29.79 11.40
C GLY A 1062 -46.36 -29.03 12.66
N LEU A 1063 -45.11 -28.55 12.73
CA LEU A 1063 -44.58 -27.88 13.92
C LEU A 1063 -45.11 -26.45 14.06
N SER A 1064 -46.23 -26.29 14.77
CA SER A 1064 -46.98 -25.03 14.89
C SER A 1064 -46.36 -23.98 15.81
N HIS A 1065 -45.37 -24.37 16.63
CA HIS A 1065 -44.65 -23.47 17.55
C HIS A 1065 -43.33 -22.96 16.98
N MET A 1066 -42.92 -23.42 15.78
CA MET A 1066 -41.64 -23.07 15.19
C MET A 1066 -41.60 -21.59 14.80
N THR A 1067 -40.70 -20.83 15.42
CA THR A 1067 -40.46 -19.40 15.16
C THR A 1067 -39.18 -19.17 14.37
N THR A 1068 -38.21 -20.08 14.45
CA THR A 1068 -36.91 -19.95 13.79
C THR A 1068 -36.57 -21.19 12.98
N TYR A 1069 -36.26 -21.00 11.70
CA TYR A 1069 -35.78 -22.05 10.82
C TYR A 1069 -34.48 -21.62 10.15
N TYR A 1070 -33.44 -22.43 10.29
CA TYR A 1070 -32.18 -22.26 9.58
C TYR A 1070 -31.93 -23.48 8.71
N ALA A 1071 -31.60 -23.25 7.44
CA ALA A 1071 -31.07 -24.27 6.55
C ALA A 1071 -29.73 -23.80 5.99
N GLY A 1072 -28.68 -24.56 6.30
CA GLY A 1072 -27.34 -24.29 5.82
C GLY A 1072 -26.85 -25.47 5.01
N ALA A 1073 -26.48 -25.23 3.76
CA ALA A 1073 -25.86 -26.21 2.89
C ALA A 1073 -26.70 -27.46 2.57
N THR A 1074 -28.02 -27.36 2.66
CA THR A 1074 -28.95 -28.46 2.39
C THR A 1074 -29.31 -28.55 0.91
N ALA A 1075 -29.98 -29.65 0.51
CA ALA A 1075 -30.45 -29.89 -0.85
C ALA A 1075 -31.91 -29.45 -1.05
N ILE A 1076 -32.42 -28.55 -0.21
CA ILE A 1076 -33.78 -28.02 -0.31
C ILE A 1076 -33.96 -27.12 -1.56
N THR A 1077 -35.19 -27.06 -2.05
CA THR A 1077 -35.57 -26.25 -3.20
C THR A 1077 -36.68 -25.26 -2.84
N ASP A 1078 -37.20 -24.54 -3.84
CA ASP A 1078 -38.40 -23.69 -3.68
C ASP A 1078 -39.60 -24.45 -3.10
N ARG A 1079 -39.67 -25.78 -3.25
CA ARG A 1079 -40.72 -26.61 -2.64
C ARG A 1079 -40.68 -26.54 -1.11
N SER A 1080 -39.51 -26.56 -0.48
CA SER A 1080 -39.39 -26.33 0.96
C SER A 1080 -39.91 -24.96 1.36
N LEU A 1081 -39.67 -23.91 0.56
CA LEU A 1081 -40.17 -22.57 0.86
C LEU A 1081 -41.69 -22.48 0.75
N GLU A 1082 -42.30 -23.25 -0.16
CA GLU A 1082 -43.76 -23.38 -0.23
C GLU A 1082 -44.34 -24.00 1.04
N ILE A 1083 -43.69 -25.03 1.60
CA ILE A 1083 -44.10 -25.69 2.84
C ILE A 1083 -43.94 -24.72 4.02
N LEU A 1084 -42.77 -24.10 4.17
CA LEU A 1084 -42.48 -23.13 5.23
C LEU A 1084 -43.42 -21.91 5.16
N GLY A 1085 -43.80 -21.48 3.95
CA GLY A 1085 -44.78 -20.41 3.72
C GLY A 1085 -46.18 -20.70 4.29
N ARG A 1086 -46.47 -21.96 4.65
CA ARG A 1086 -47.72 -22.37 5.30
C ARG A 1086 -47.60 -22.51 6.83
N MET A 1087 -46.46 -22.14 7.41
CA MET A 1087 -46.19 -22.18 8.85
C MET A 1087 -46.28 -20.76 9.44
N PRO A 1088 -47.47 -20.28 9.85
CA PRO A 1088 -47.70 -18.87 10.20
C PRO A 1088 -46.98 -18.42 11.48
N SER A 1089 -46.39 -19.36 12.23
CA SER A 1089 -45.59 -19.10 13.43
C SER A 1089 -44.19 -18.56 13.13
N LEU A 1090 -43.67 -18.76 11.91
CA LEU A 1090 -42.28 -18.41 11.58
C LEU A 1090 -42.03 -16.90 11.62
N GLU A 1091 -40.99 -16.53 12.36
CA GLU A 1091 -40.56 -15.15 12.58
C GLU A 1091 -39.19 -14.86 11.95
N SER A 1092 -38.31 -15.87 11.91
CA SER A 1092 -36.97 -15.78 11.36
C SER A 1092 -36.65 -16.99 10.50
N ILE A 1093 -36.24 -16.75 9.25
CA ILE A 1093 -35.78 -17.79 8.32
C ILE A 1093 -34.38 -17.43 7.83
N GLU A 1094 -33.43 -18.33 7.98
CA GLU A 1094 -32.06 -18.13 7.52
C GLU A 1094 -31.64 -19.25 6.57
N LEU A 1095 -31.22 -18.86 5.37
CA LEU A 1095 -30.89 -19.76 4.27
C LEU A 1095 -29.46 -19.46 3.83
N TYR A 1096 -28.58 -20.44 4.03
CA TYR A 1096 -27.16 -20.33 3.73
C TYR A 1096 -26.76 -21.41 2.72
N GLU A 1097 -26.35 -21.01 1.52
CA GLU A 1097 -25.82 -21.90 0.47
C GLU A 1097 -26.75 -23.07 0.07
N CYS A 1098 -28.06 -22.83 0.12
CA CYS A 1098 -29.09 -23.72 -0.42
C CYS A 1098 -29.23 -23.50 -1.93
N LYS A 1099 -28.49 -24.26 -2.74
CA LYS A 1099 -28.35 -24.01 -4.19
C LYS A 1099 -29.65 -24.15 -5.00
N GLY A 1100 -30.64 -24.88 -4.50
CA GLY A 1100 -31.92 -25.13 -5.17
C GLY A 1100 -32.99 -24.04 -4.97
N ILE A 1101 -32.68 -22.98 -4.23
CA ILE A 1101 -33.62 -21.89 -3.94
C ILE A 1101 -33.48 -20.77 -4.96
N THR A 1102 -34.62 -20.25 -5.43
CA THR A 1102 -34.71 -19.18 -6.42
C THR A 1102 -35.59 -18.02 -5.96
N ASP A 1103 -35.58 -16.92 -6.73
CA ASP A 1103 -36.53 -15.81 -6.58
C ASP A 1103 -38.01 -16.26 -6.59
N GLY A 1104 -38.31 -17.38 -7.27
CA GLY A 1104 -39.64 -17.99 -7.28
C GLY A 1104 -40.11 -18.39 -5.89
N GLY A 1105 -39.28 -19.14 -5.15
CA GLY A 1105 -39.60 -19.63 -3.81
C GLY A 1105 -39.72 -18.54 -2.74
N LEU A 1106 -38.99 -17.42 -2.88
CA LEU A 1106 -39.09 -16.31 -1.91
C LEU A 1106 -40.50 -15.73 -1.81
N ARG A 1107 -41.28 -15.76 -2.90
CA ARG A 1107 -42.67 -15.30 -2.90
C ARG A 1107 -43.55 -16.07 -1.94
N CYS A 1108 -43.28 -17.37 -1.74
CA CYS A 1108 -44.02 -18.21 -0.80
C CYS A 1108 -43.87 -17.77 0.66
N LEU A 1109 -42.76 -17.11 1.00
CA LEU A 1109 -42.49 -16.63 2.35
C LEU A 1109 -43.01 -15.20 2.61
N SER A 1110 -43.24 -14.42 1.55
CA SER A 1110 -43.59 -13.00 1.63
C SER A 1110 -44.90 -12.70 2.36
N SER A 1111 -45.82 -13.67 2.41
CA SER A 1111 -47.13 -13.57 3.04
C SER A 1111 -47.18 -14.05 4.49
N LEU A 1112 -46.06 -14.53 5.04
CA LEU A 1112 -46.02 -15.01 6.43
C LEU A 1112 -46.30 -13.86 7.41
N PRO A 1113 -47.33 -13.96 8.26
CA PRO A 1113 -47.83 -12.82 9.05
C PRO A 1113 -46.85 -12.39 10.16
N LYS A 1114 -46.06 -13.33 10.66
CA LYS A 1114 -45.10 -13.09 11.75
C LYS A 1114 -43.66 -12.96 11.29
N LEU A 1115 -43.36 -13.13 10.00
CA LEU A 1115 -42.00 -13.01 9.51
C LEU A 1115 -41.46 -11.60 9.80
N ARG A 1116 -40.28 -11.53 10.42
CA ARG A 1116 -39.58 -10.29 10.77
C ARG A 1116 -38.16 -10.27 10.23
N LYS A 1117 -37.54 -11.43 10.04
CA LYS A 1117 -36.16 -11.56 9.57
C LYS A 1117 -36.05 -12.65 8.51
N ILE A 1118 -35.34 -12.34 7.43
CA ILE A 1118 -34.90 -13.33 6.46
C ILE A 1118 -33.43 -13.11 6.09
N GLY A 1119 -32.62 -14.15 6.28
CA GLY A 1119 -31.22 -14.20 5.89
C GLY A 1119 -31.06 -15.03 4.62
N LEU A 1120 -30.42 -14.47 3.59
CA LEU A 1120 -30.24 -15.06 2.27
C LEU A 1120 -28.78 -14.92 1.87
N SER A 1121 -27.98 -15.98 2.05
CA SER A 1121 -26.54 -15.93 1.79
C SER A 1121 -26.08 -17.06 0.91
N GLY A 1122 -25.34 -16.75 -0.17
CA GLY A 1122 -24.75 -17.76 -1.05
C GLY A 1122 -25.78 -18.57 -1.85
N LEU A 1123 -26.92 -17.95 -2.19
CA LEU A 1123 -28.03 -18.57 -2.92
C LEU A 1123 -27.96 -18.16 -4.41
N PRO A 1124 -27.40 -18.97 -5.31
CA PRO A 1124 -27.13 -18.56 -6.69
C PRO A 1124 -28.39 -18.28 -7.52
N GLY A 1125 -29.53 -18.89 -7.16
CA GLY A 1125 -30.82 -18.66 -7.82
C GLY A 1125 -31.59 -17.44 -7.30
N VAL A 1126 -31.10 -16.77 -6.26
CA VAL A 1126 -31.73 -15.60 -5.66
C VAL A 1126 -31.03 -14.33 -6.10
N THR A 1127 -31.79 -13.35 -6.57
CA THR A 1127 -31.30 -12.04 -6.97
C THR A 1127 -31.74 -10.97 -5.98
N LEU A 1128 -31.03 -9.83 -5.94
CA LEU A 1128 -31.47 -8.70 -5.13
C LEU A 1128 -32.88 -8.22 -5.53
N ALA A 1129 -33.20 -8.23 -6.82
CA ALA A 1129 -34.54 -7.86 -7.29
C ALA A 1129 -35.60 -8.82 -6.72
N GLY A 1130 -35.30 -10.12 -6.67
CA GLY A 1130 -36.15 -11.12 -6.04
C GLY A 1130 -36.37 -10.88 -4.55
N THR A 1131 -35.43 -10.29 -3.83
CA THR A 1131 -35.62 -9.94 -2.42
C THR A 1131 -36.65 -8.84 -2.18
N ALA A 1132 -37.00 -8.06 -3.20
CA ALA A 1132 -37.99 -6.98 -3.10
C ALA A 1132 -39.43 -7.49 -2.90
N VAL A 1133 -39.66 -8.82 -2.94
CA VAL A 1133 -40.96 -9.43 -2.63
C VAL A 1133 -41.34 -9.27 -1.15
N PHE A 1134 -40.36 -9.04 -0.26
CA PHE A 1134 -40.62 -8.88 1.16
C PHE A 1134 -41.07 -7.44 1.48
N PRO A 1135 -42.09 -7.28 2.34
CA PRO A 1135 -42.53 -5.95 2.77
C PRO A 1135 -41.47 -5.30 3.68
N SER A 1136 -41.51 -3.97 3.78
CA SER A 1136 -40.53 -3.18 4.54
C SER A 1136 -40.45 -3.48 6.04
N CYS A 1137 -41.45 -4.17 6.59
CA CYS A 1137 -41.44 -4.64 7.99
C CYS A 1137 -40.54 -5.86 8.21
N VAL A 1138 -40.11 -6.56 7.15
CA VAL A 1138 -39.19 -7.70 7.20
C VAL A 1138 -37.76 -7.20 6.97
N ARG A 1139 -36.86 -7.52 7.90
CA ARG A 1139 -35.41 -7.32 7.72
C ARG A 1139 -34.91 -8.38 6.75
N VAL A 1140 -34.36 -7.95 5.62
CA VAL A 1140 -33.75 -8.83 4.62
C VAL A 1140 -32.25 -8.65 4.64
N ASP A 1141 -31.53 -9.67 5.10
CA ASP A 1141 -30.07 -9.72 5.09
C ASP A 1141 -29.63 -10.55 3.88
N TYR A 1142 -29.28 -9.89 2.76
CA TYR A 1142 -28.89 -10.56 1.51
C TYR A 1142 -27.38 -10.42 1.25
N SER A 1143 -26.72 -11.54 0.97
CA SER A 1143 -25.32 -11.59 0.49
C SER A 1143 -25.15 -12.62 -0.61
N VAL A 1144 -24.32 -12.24 -1.59
CA VAL A 1144 -24.06 -13.00 -2.82
C VAL A 1144 -22.99 -14.07 -2.60
#